data_AF-A0A3M2BHA5-F1
#
_entry.id   AF-A0A3M2BHA5-F1
#
_cell.length_a   1.000
_cell.length_b   1.000
_cell.length_c   1.000
_cell.angle_alpha   90.00
_cell.angle_beta   90.00
_cell.angle_gamma   90.00
#
_symmetry.space_group_name_H-M   'P 1'
#
loop_
_entity.id
_entity.type
_entity.pdbx_description
1 polymer ?
#
loop_
_entity_poly.entity_id
_entity_poly.type
_entity_poly.pdbx_seq_one_letter_code
_entity_poly.pdbx_strand_id
1 'polypeptide(L)'
;AERGGRLALAAVLALGLGLGAMLIWQSLPGGMAATVDAVDGTLFQVGETAHIPIATGTEIREDERVRSGRDGGAVLALTDGSRVELRPRTELSIDRGLRGTTIRLARGSVIVQAADQRQGKLYVATDDCLVSVTGTIFSVNHGTKGSRVSVIEGEVRVDQNGRETVLHPGDQITTSANLGLLPLGDEIAWSRNADRYLELIGELAVLRQELLDRVPRPDLRYHSRLLDLMPEGTVFFAAVPNLSQTLTESYQIALERLDESPELRAWWEAHDGPSTIQPVLDDVVARLSEVGGYVGQELAVGAFQRGDDSGAPLVLAEIVNAAALRAFIEEQIDTYTDGDVPLAFLDDPLAPAAGGERLWIWLHDDLLAASPDLEAVRGVARLVLEEESNPFAGSDFHQQIASLYNEGVSILVAVDLGEVVSYATGQTSDEDRRAMTLAGADNLRYLMLEQKHLDEITEHRAVLSFRSPRHGIASWLAEPAPMGALDMVSPDAKMLAAFVVKDPAAMLDELNAMFSDDERAEFDRELAAIEEELGLSLRDDLAATIGGEVAFAIDGPMLPSPSWKLIVEIYDPARFQWAIEQAIVRANLKLAQLGEEEIELQQEVVGGRTFYTLPARLTEIHYTFVEGYLVAAPSRGLLDRAIRYRESGYTIVDSPRFRALLPADPRENFSAVLYQDLASLLQGVVERFGEDRLTEEQKEAIGNAGPTLVYAYGESDRIIVAATSDGDLIGGSLLGLLGLQLPGDLDEVLHEVTGGS
;
A
#
# COMPACT_ATOMS: atom_id res chain seq x y z
N ALA A 1 19.36 -25.08 54.22
CA ALA A 1 19.01 -24.14 55.30
C ALA A 1 20.01 -22.99 55.55
N GLU A 2 21.14 -22.83 54.82
CA GLU A 2 22.04 -21.67 55.07
C GLU A 2 22.41 -20.79 53.85
N ARG A 3 22.03 -21.14 52.61
CA ARG A 3 22.24 -20.26 51.43
C ARG A 3 21.03 -19.39 51.05
N GLY A 4 19.82 -19.73 51.49
CA GLY A 4 18.60 -18.95 51.21
C GLY A 4 18.46 -17.66 52.02
N GLY A 5 19.04 -17.60 53.24
CA GLY A 5 18.91 -16.43 54.12
C GLY A 5 19.78 -15.23 53.76
N ARG A 6 20.89 -15.44 53.02
CA ARG A 6 21.80 -14.35 52.62
C ARG A 6 21.39 -13.66 51.31
N LEU A 7 20.70 -14.36 50.42
CA LEU A 7 20.13 -13.77 49.19
C LEU A 7 18.86 -12.95 49.49
N ALA A 8 18.07 -13.37 50.50
CA ALA A 8 16.90 -12.61 50.94
C ALA A 8 17.26 -11.27 51.63
N LEU A 9 18.37 -11.20 52.36
CA LEU A 9 18.83 -9.95 53.00
C LEU A 9 19.44 -8.96 52.00
N ALA A 10 20.07 -9.45 50.93
CA ALA A 10 20.57 -8.62 49.82
C ALA A 10 19.42 -8.07 48.95
N ALA A 11 18.36 -8.84 48.74
CA ALA A 11 17.18 -8.40 47.99
C ALA A 11 16.39 -7.30 48.74
N VAL A 12 16.27 -7.39 50.07
CA VAL A 12 15.55 -6.37 50.87
C VAL A 12 16.36 -5.07 51.02
N LEU A 13 17.70 -5.13 51.07
CA LEU A 13 18.55 -3.93 51.05
C LEU A 13 18.62 -3.28 49.66
N ALA A 14 18.58 -4.06 48.57
CA ALA A 14 18.50 -3.55 47.19
C ALA A 14 17.13 -2.92 46.88
N LEU A 15 16.04 -3.52 47.37
CA LEU A 15 14.69 -2.93 47.29
C LEU A 15 14.55 -1.68 48.16
N GLY A 16 15.16 -1.65 49.36
CA GLY A 16 15.14 -0.49 50.25
C GLY A 16 15.96 0.71 49.74
N LEU A 17 17.12 0.47 49.12
CA LEU A 17 17.94 1.53 48.50
C LEU A 17 17.39 1.97 47.13
N GLY A 18 16.79 1.05 46.37
CA GLY A 18 16.13 1.34 45.10
C GLY A 18 14.84 2.16 45.26
N LEU A 19 14.00 1.84 46.25
CA LEU A 19 12.80 2.65 46.57
C LEU A 19 13.18 4.01 47.15
N GLY A 20 14.25 4.11 47.93
CA GLY A 20 14.78 5.39 48.43
C GLY A 20 15.33 6.30 47.34
N ALA A 21 16.06 5.75 46.35
CA ALA A 21 16.55 6.50 45.20
C ALA A 21 15.43 6.92 44.24
N MET A 22 14.41 6.07 44.05
CA MET A 22 13.24 6.36 43.22
C MET A 22 12.36 7.49 43.79
N LEU A 23 12.18 7.53 45.12
CA LEU A 23 11.44 8.61 45.81
C LEU A 23 12.18 9.95 45.83
N ILE A 24 13.53 9.94 45.80
CA ILE A 24 14.35 11.15 45.69
C ILE A 24 14.40 11.68 44.24
N TRP A 25 14.31 10.80 43.24
CA TRP A 25 14.27 11.23 41.82
C TRP A 25 12.92 11.84 41.43
N GLN A 26 11.82 11.39 42.02
CA GLN A 26 10.46 11.96 41.84
C GLN A 26 10.24 13.32 42.53
N SER A 27 11.23 13.84 43.28
CA SER A 27 11.10 15.08 44.05
C SER A 27 12.09 16.19 43.64
N LEU A 28 12.80 16.02 42.50
CA LEU A 28 13.53 17.10 41.85
C LEU A 28 12.60 17.86 40.88
N PRO A 29 12.56 19.20 40.92
CA PRO A 29 11.76 19.97 39.97
C PRO A 29 12.26 19.73 38.54
N GLY A 30 11.35 19.43 37.62
CA GLY A 30 11.63 19.22 36.21
C GLY A 30 12.36 20.40 35.56
N GLY A 31 13.18 20.11 34.56
CA GLY A 31 13.91 21.13 33.81
C GLY A 31 12.98 22.05 33.00
N MET A 32 13.50 23.17 32.50
CA MET A 32 12.76 24.03 31.57
C MET A 32 12.46 23.27 30.28
N ALA A 33 11.19 23.16 29.91
CA ALA A 33 10.74 22.43 28.71
C ALA A 33 10.44 23.36 27.54
N ALA A 34 9.76 24.48 27.81
CA ALA A 34 9.36 25.47 26.81
C ALA A 34 9.25 26.88 27.39
N THR A 35 9.11 27.86 26.51
CA THR A 35 8.78 29.25 26.82
C THR A 35 7.54 29.67 26.06
N VAL A 36 6.67 30.45 26.69
CA VAL A 36 5.47 30.98 26.02
C VAL A 36 5.90 32.10 25.06
N ASP A 37 5.85 31.84 23.76
CA ASP A 37 6.29 32.78 22.72
C ASP A 37 5.20 33.79 22.35
N ALA A 38 3.95 33.33 22.25
CA ALA A 38 2.79 34.20 22.02
C ALA A 38 1.55 33.68 22.75
N VAL A 39 0.69 34.61 23.19
CA VAL A 39 -0.64 34.29 23.72
C VAL A 39 -1.65 35.15 22.97
N ASP A 40 -2.67 34.49 22.43
CA ASP A 40 -3.88 35.13 21.96
C ASP A 40 -4.98 34.82 22.98
N GLY A 41 -5.60 35.81 23.60
CA GLY A 41 -6.56 35.59 24.69
C GLY A 41 -5.94 35.12 26.01
N THR A 42 -6.19 33.87 26.43
CA THR A 42 -5.77 33.38 27.77
C THR A 42 -5.10 32.00 27.69
N LEU A 43 -3.98 31.85 28.39
CA LEU A 43 -3.28 30.58 28.61
C LEU A 43 -3.21 30.34 30.11
N PHE A 44 -3.39 29.10 30.55
CA PHE A 44 -3.39 28.74 31.97
C PHE A 44 -2.42 27.60 32.26
N GLN A 45 -1.81 27.63 33.44
CA GLN A 45 -1.19 26.48 34.07
C GLN A 45 -2.29 25.72 34.81
N VAL A 46 -2.39 24.41 34.57
CA VAL A 46 -3.40 23.56 35.19
C VAL A 46 -2.84 22.98 36.49
N GLY A 47 -3.24 23.56 37.63
CA GLY A 47 -2.96 23.00 38.96
C GLY A 47 -4.10 22.14 39.50
N GLU A 48 -3.87 21.39 40.58
CA GLU A 48 -4.85 20.47 41.18
C GLU A 48 -6.13 21.16 41.68
N THR A 49 -6.06 22.45 42.03
CA THR A 49 -7.16 23.19 42.67
C THR A 49 -7.51 24.51 41.98
N ALA A 50 -6.63 25.05 41.11
CA ALA A 50 -6.87 26.29 40.40
C ALA A 50 -6.07 26.35 39.08
N HIS A 51 -6.65 27.03 38.09
CA HIS A 51 -5.97 27.41 36.85
C HIS A 51 -5.30 28.77 37.02
N ILE A 52 -3.99 28.85 36.82
CA ILE A 52 -3.20 30.09 36.99
C ILE A 52 -2.93 30.69 35.60
N PRO A 53 -3.36 31.92 35.27
CA PRO A 53 -3.04 32.54 34.00
C PRO A 53 -1.52 32.70 33.80
N ILE A 54 -1.05 32.38 32.59
CA ILE A 54 0.36 32.47 32.18
C ILE A 54 0.48 33.53 31.07
N ALA A 55 1.50 34.37 31.13
CA ALA A 55 1.78 35.40 30.13
C ALA A 55 2.94 35.00 29.20
N THR A 56 3.04 35.67 28.04
CA THR A 56 4.21 35.60 27.16
C THR A 56 5.52 35.81 27.93
N GLY A 57 6.54 35.04 27.57
CA GLY A 57 7.85 35.02 28.22
C GLY A 57 7.94 34.14 29.47
N THR A 58 6.85 33.50 29.90
CA THR A 58 6.89 32.58 31.04
C THR A 58 7.51 31.25 30.63
N GLU A 59 8.40 30.72 31.47
CA GLU A 59 9.00 29.39 31.33
C GLU A 59 8.03 28.31 31.82
N ILE A 60 7.85 27.27 31.02
CA ILE A 60 7.07 26.06 31.34
C ILE A 60 8.07 24.95 31.65
N ARG A 61 7.92 24.32 32.82
CA ARG A 61 8.76 23.19 33.22
C ARG A 61 8.20 21.86 32.69
N GLU A 62 9.05 20.85 32.70
CA GLU A 62 8.62 19.47 32.44
C GLU A 62 7.43 19.08 33.33
N ASP A 63 6.51 18.32 32.75
CA ASP A 63 5.25 17.86 33.37
C ASP A 63 4.26 18.95 33.79
N GLU A 64 4.58 20.24 33.62
CA GLU A 64 3.61 21.30 33.83
C GLU A 64 2.55 21.27 32.71
N ARG A 65 1.29 21.06 33.11
CA ARG A 65 0.15 21.09 32.19
C ARG A 65 -0.22 22.53 31.88
N VAL A 66 -0.30 22.84 30.60
CA VAL A 66 -0.77 24.12 30.09
C VAL A 66 -2.03 23.94 29.28
N ARG A 67 -2.93 24.90 29.39
CA ARG A 67 -4.22 24.88 28.71
C ARG A 67 -4.58 26.24 28.13
N SER A 68 -4.87 26.27 26.83
CA SER A 68 -5.42 27.45 26.17
C SER A 68 -6.90 27.65 26.53
N GLY A 69 -7.29 28.90 26.69
CA GLY A 69 -8.64 29.31 27.06
C GLY A 69 -9.66 29.10 25.95
N ARG A 70 -10.93 29.42 26.24
CA ARG A 70 -12.01 29.35 25.23
C ARG A 70 -11.95 30.47 24.18
N ASP A 71 -11.30 31.58 24.52
CA ASP A 71 -11.30 32.83 23.76
C ASP A 71 -9.90 33.13 23.20
N GLY A 72 -9.05 32.10 23.02
CA GLY A 72 -7.65 32.35 22.67
C GLY A 72 -6.72 31.12 22.62
N GLY A 73 -5.72 31.18 21.73
CA GLY A 73 -4.66 30.17 21.54
C GLY A 73 -3.30 30.62 22.08
N ALA A 74 -2.26 29.82 21.86
CA ALA A 74 -0.90 30.19 22.28
C ALA A 74 0.16 29.56 21.38
N VAL A 75 1.36 30.12 21.36
CA VAL A 75 2.54 29.53 20.74
C VAL A 75 3.56 29.26 21.83
N LEU A 76 4.05 28.03 21.90
CA LEU A 76 5.13 27.61 22.79
C LEU A 76 6.39 27.41 21.96
N ALA A 77 7.50 28.01 22.38
CA ALA A 77 8.83 27.74 21.85
C ALA A 77 9.53 26.74 22.77
N LEU A 78 9.79 25.54 22.27
CA LEU A 78 10.45 24.47 23.00
C LEU A 78 11.96 24.72 23.05
N THR A 79 12.61 24.11 24.04
CA THR A 79 14.06 24.23 24.22
C THR A 79 14.89 23.59 23.10
N ASP A 80 14.28 22.70 22.32
CA ASP A 80 14.88 22.05 21.16
C ASP A 80 14.73 22.85 19.85
N GLY A 81 14.15 24.06 19.93
CA GLY A 81 13.91 24.95 18.81
C GLY A 81 12.54 24.78 18.14
N SER A 82 11.79 23.72 18.48
CA SER A 82 10.46 23.46 17.92
C SER A 82 9.44 24.50 18.41
N ARG A 83 8.41 24.75 17.59
CA ARG A 83 7.30 25.64 17.92
C ARG A 83 5.99 24.89 17.89
N VAL A 84 5.17 25.08 18.92
CA VAL A 84 3.85 24.42 19.03
C VAL A 84 2.79 25.49 19.15
N GLU A 85 1.93 25.57 18.14
CA GLU A 85 0.76 26.42 18.15
C GLU A 85 -0.43 25.64 18.75
N LEU A 86 -1.11 26.23 19.73
CA LEU A 86 -2.24 25.64 20.44
C LEU A 86 -3.52 26.33 20.00
N ARG A 87 -4.47 25.52 19.51
CA ARG A 87 -5.85 25.94 19.28
C ARG A 87 -6.55 26.28 20.61
N PRO A 88 -7.63 27.07 20.64
CA PRO A 88 -8.43 27.24 21.86
C PRO A 88 -8.89 25.92 22.48
N ARG A 89 -8.90 25.85 23.81
CA ARG A 89 -9.27 24.66 24.62
C ARG A 89 -8.35 23.44 24.47
N THR A 90 -7.11 23.66 24.03
CA THR A 90 -6.06 22.63 23.97
C THR A 90 -5.35 22.51 25.30
N GLU A 91 -5.14 21.29 25.77
CA GLU A 91 -4.40 20.97 27.00
C GLU A 91 -3.26 20.00 26.67
N LEU A 92 -2.04 20.36 27.05
CA LEU A 92 -0.85 19.53 26.86
C LEU A 92 0.14 19.68 28.01
N SER A 93 1.06 18.73 28.12
CA SER A 93 2.29 18.86 28.90
C SER A 93 3.48 18.45 28.06
N ILE A 94 4.69 18.82 28.50
CA ILE A 94 5.94 18.51 27.78
C ILE A 94 6.83 17.71 28.72
N ASP A 95 7.36 16.60 28.23
CA ASP A 95 8.25 15.68 28.93
C ASP A 95 9.55 15.57 28.10
N ARG A 96 10.70 15.50 28.76
CA ARG A 96 11.99 15.36 28.09
C ARG A 96 12.70 14.12 28.60
N GLY A 97 13.02 13.23 27.66
CA GLY A 97 13.74 11.99 27.95
C GLY A 97 15.05 11.89 27.18
N LEU A 98 15.81 10.82 27.45
CA LEU A 98 17.05 10.50 26.75
C LEU A 98 16.84 10.23 25.23
N ARG A 99 15.61 9.97 24.80
CA ARG A 99 15.23 9.68 23.40
C ARG A 99 14.70 10.90 22.65
N GLY A 100 14.45 12.02 23.33
CA GLY A 100 13.92 13.24 22.72
C GLY A 100 12.81 13.91 23.54
N THR A 101 12.15 14.90 22.94
CA THR A 101 11.07 15.69 23.55
C THR A 101 9.71 15.06 23.24
N THR A 102 8.84 14.91 24.24
CA THR A 102 7.47 14.38 24.06
C THR A 102 6.43 15.42 24.47
N ILE A 103 5.59 15.82 23.53
CA ILE A 103 4.39 16.63 23.77
C ILE A 103 3.24 15.67 24.07
N ARG A 104 2.76 15.65 25.32
CA ARG A 104 1.61 14.84 25.71
C ARG A 104 0.34 15.66 25.51
N LEU A 105 -0.39 15.40 24.43
CA LEU A 105 -1.61 16.10 24.08
C LEU A 105 -2.81 15.41 24.77
N ALA A 106 -3.32 16.03 25.84
CA ALA A 106 -4.43 15.48 26.60
C ALA A 106 -5.79 15.74 25.94
N ARG A 107 -5.91 16.82 25.14
CA ARG A 107 -7.06 17.15 24.28
C ARG A 107 -6.81 18.42 23.47
N GLY A 108 -7.59 18.58 22.42
CA GLY A 108 -7.59 19.76 21.57
C GLY A 108 -6.70 19.55 20.34
N SER A 109 -6.25 20.66 19.76
CA SER A 109 -5.49 20.63 18.51
C SER A 109 -4.21 21.43 18.65
N VAL A 110 -3.13 20.89 18.09
CA VAL A 110 -1.83 21.54 17.98
C VAL A 110 -1.33 21.48 16.55
N ILE A 111 -0.64 22.54 16.12
CA ILE A 111 0.25 22.49 14.96
C ILE A 111 1.66 22.56 15.50
N VAL A 112 2.46 21.58 15.11
CA VAL A 112 3.83 21.43 15.55
C VAL A 112 4.72 21.72 14.37
N GLN A 113 5.57 22.74 14.51
CA GLN A 113 6.71 22.98 13.65
C GLN A 113 7.93 22.44 14.38
N ALA A 114 8.30 21.20 14.08
CA ALA A 114 9.45 20.54 14.68
C ALA A 114 10.73 21.12 14.08
N ALA A 115 11.65 21.59 14.93
CA ALA A 115 12.97 22.00 14.46
C ALA A 115 13.81 20.76 14.09
N ASP A 116 14.71 20.90 13.11
CA ASP A 116 15.61 19.81 12.74
C ASP A 116 16.52 19.43 13.92
N GLN A 117 16.48 18.15 14.30
CA GLN A 117 17.16 17.62 15.48
C GLN A 117 18.40 16.84 15.06
N ARG A 118 19.59 17.34 15.42
CA ARG A 118 20.86 16.63 15.15
C ARG A 118 21.01 15.33 15.94
N GLN A 119 20.33 15.20 17.09
CA GLN A 119 20.28 13.99 17.93
C GLN A 119 18.91 13.92 18.64
N GLY A 120 18.16 12.82 18.45
CA GLY A 120 16.83 12.59 19.06
C GLY A 120 15.65 12.86 18.11
N LYS A 121 14.42 12.55 18.55
CA LYS A 121 13.18 12.81 17.80
C LYS A 121 12.20 13.66 18.62
N LEU A 122 11.29 14.36 17.96
CA LEU A 122 10.13 14.96 18.61
C LEU A 122 8.96 13.98 18.55
N TYR A 123 8.25 13.84 19.66
CA TYR A 123 7.09 12.98 19.79
C TYR A 123 5.85 13.78 20.16
N VAL A 124 4.70 13.44 19.59
CA VAL A 124 3.38 13.86 20.09
C VAL A 124 2.63 12.61 20.52
N ALA A 125 2.37 12.50 21.81
CA ALA A 125 1.67 11.36 22.40
C ALA A 125 0.24 11.76 22.77
N THR A 126 -0.72 10.94 22.32
CA THR A 126 -2.11 10.96 22.76
C THR A 126 -2.39 9.67 23.54
N ASP A 127 -3.63 9.41 23.97
CA ASP A 127 -3.96 8.16 24.63
C ASP A 127 -4.11 6.97 23.65
N ASP A 128 -4.21 7.23 22.34
CA ASP A 128 -4.52 6.24 21.32
C ASP A 128 -3.52 6.17 20.14
N CYS A 129 -2.59 7.12 20.01
CA CYS A 129 -1.43 7.01 19.11
C CYS A 129 -0.19 7.77 19.59
N LEU A 130 0.97 7.33 19.10
CA LEU A 130 2.25 8.02 19.23
C LEU A 130 2.73 8.50 17.86
N VAL A 131 2.93 9.80 17.73
CA VAL A 131 3.45 10.44 16.53
C VAL A 131 4.93 10.73 16.73
N SER A 132 5.79 10.35 15.79
CA SER A 132 7.23 10.62 15.84
C SER A 132 7.71 11.27 14.55
N VAL A 133 8.61 12.26 14.70
CA VAL A 133 9.06 13.10 13.58
C VAL A 133 10.51 13.56 13.71
N THR A 134 11.07 13.98 12.58
CA THR A 134 12.34 14.72 12.47
C THR A 134 12.12 15.88 11.49
N GLY A 135 12.16 17.13 11.95
CA GLY A 135 12.05 18.32 11.06
C GLY A 135 10.80 18.38 10.18
N THR A 136 9.62 18.58 10.76
CA THR A 136 8.32 18.50 10.05
C THR A 136 7.32 19.55 10.51
N ILE A 137 6.31 19.82 9.67
CA ILE A 137 5.13 20.60 10.06
C ILE A 137 3.90 19.71 9.99
N PHE A 138 3.21 19.55 11.10
CA PHE A 138 2.05 18.65 11.16
C PHE A 138 1.04 19.10 12.20
N SER A 139 -0.21 18.70 12.00
CA SER A 139 -1.31 18.91 12.93
C SER A 139 -1.63 17.61 13.66
N VAL A 140 -1.83 17.70 14.98
CA VAL A 140 -2.42 16.63 15.77
C VAL A 140 -3.65 17.16 16.49
N ASN A 141 -4.77 16.48 16.27
CA ASN A 141 -6.05 16.79 16.89
C ASN A 141 -6.53 15.59 17.68
N HIS A 142 -6.73 15.77 18.97
CA HIS A 142 -7.10 14.71 19.90
C HIS A 142 -8.39 15.05 20.65
N GLY A 143 -9.35 14.12 20.62
CA GLY A 143 -10.63 14.27 21.29
C GLY A 143 -11.33 12.94 21.59
N THR A 144 -12.60 13.00 21.98
CA THR A 144 -13.35 11.83 22.47
C THR A 144 -13.62 10.75 21.43
N LYS A 145 -13.38 11.04 20.14
CA LYS A 145 -13.56 10.10 19.03
C LYS A 145 -12.24 9.53 18.52
N GLY A 146 -11.13 9.85 19.18
CA GLY A 146 -9.78 9.49 18.79
C GLY A 146 -8.95 10.68 18.33
N SER A 147 -7.81 10.37 17.75
CA SER A 147 -6.81 11.29 17.23
C SER A 147 -6.78 11.32 15.71
N ARG A 148 -6.53 12.51 15.17
CA ARG A 148 -6.25 12.74 13.75
C ARG A 148 -4.89 13.38 13.64
N VAL A 149 -4.06 12.83 12.75
CA VAL A 149 -2.73 13.33 12.43
C VAL A 149 -2.73 13.73 10.98
N SER A 150 -2.35 14.98 10.69
CA SER A 150 -2.30 15.52 9.32
C SER A 150 -0.93 16.08 9.05
N VAL A 151 -0.32 15.70 7.93
CA VAL A 151 1.01 16.16 7.56
C VAL A 151 0.88 17.35 6.64
N ILE A 152 1.47 18.47 7.06
CA ILE A 152 1.57 19.68 6.23
C ILE A 152 2.89 19.61 5.46
N GLU A 153 3.93 19.09 6.10
CA GLU A 153 5.28 19.01 5.57
C GLU A 153 6.12 17.94 6.26
N GLY A 154 7.01 17.30 5.49
CA GLY A 154 7.97 16.30 5.94
C GLY A 154 7.35 14.91 6.10
N GLU A 155 8.04 14.03 6.82
CA GLU A 155 7.58 12.66 7.11
C GLU A 155 7.10 12.54 8.55
N VAL A 156 5.90 11.98 8.73
CA VAL A 156 5.35 11.71 10.06
C VAL A 156 5.07 10.23 10.22
N ARG A 157 5.63 9.63 11.28
CA ARG A 157 5.35 8.23 11.63
C ARG A 157 4.34 8.18 12.76
N VAL A 158 3.25 7.46 12.53
CA VAL A 158 2.17 7.28 13.50
C VAL A 158 2.11 5.83 13.91
N ASP A 159 2.44 5.55 15.18
CA ASP A 159 2.23 4.26 15.80
C ASP A 159 0.87 4.24 16.49
N GLN A 160 0.00 3.35 16.00
CA GLN A 160 -1.29 3.06 16.59
C GLN A 160 -1.34 1.59 17.01
N ASN A 161 -1.36 1.32 18.32
CA ASN A 161 -1.45 -0.04 18.88
C ASN A 161 -0.38 -1.02 18.34
N GLY A 162 0.83 -0.52 18.06
CA GLY A 162 1.94 -1.31 17.52
C GLY A 162 1.95 -1.43 16.00
N ARG A 163 0.99 -0.79 15.30
CA ARG A 163 0.99 -0.64 13.84
C ARG A 163 1.53 0.73 13.48
N GLU A 164 2.73 0.77 12.92
CA GLU A 164 3.35 1.99 12.40
C GLU A 164 2.81 2.29 11.00
N THR A 165 2.45 3.55 10.75
CA THR A 165 2.09 4.07 9.42
C THR A 165 2.91 5.32 9.14
N VAL A 166 3.51 5.38 7.95
CA VAL A 166 4.26 6.55 7.49
C VAL A 166 3.31 7.45 6.69
N LEU A 167 3.37 8.75 6.95
CA LEU A 167 2.55 9.77 6.29
C LEU A 167 3.45 10.81 5.61
N HIS A 168 3.10 11.19 4.39
CA HIS A 168 3.75 12.20 3.56
C HIS A 168 2.94 13.50 3.52
N PRO A 169 3.48 14.62 2.99
CA PRO A 169 2.75 15.88 2.90
C PRO A 169 1.39 15.73 2.20
N GLY A 170 0.33 16.23 2.84
CA GLY A 170 -1.04 16.07 2.39
C GLY A 170 -1.78 14.86 2.95
N ASP A 171 -1.05 13.86 3.47
CA ASP A 171 -1.66 12.69 4.08
C ASP A 171 -2.29 12.99 5.44
N GLN A 172 -3.29 12.20 5.77
CA GLN A 172 -3.95 12.25 7.06
C GLN A 172 -4.42 10.86 7.50
N ILE A 173 -4.28 10.57 8.78
CA ILE A 173 -4.80 9.35 9.39
C ILE A 173 -5.64 9.67 10.61
N THR A 174 -6.57 8.78 10.91
CA THR A 174 -7.43 8.82 12.09
C THR A 174 -7.34 7.51 12.84
N THR A 175 -7.25 7.57 14.16
CA THR A 175 -7.16 6.38 15.02
C THR A 175 -8.51 5.66 15.21
N SER A 176 -9.61 6.20 14.70
CA SER A 176 -10.93 5.59 14.82
C SER A 176 -11.73 5.74 13.53
N ALA A 177 -12.43 4.67 13.13
CA ALA A 177 -13.38 4.69 12.02
C ALA A 177 -14.54 5.70 12.21
N ASN A 178 -14.78 6.17 13.44
CA ASN A 178 -15.82 7.16 13.77
C ASN A 178 -15.34 8.62 13.67
N LEU A 179 -14.06 8.82 13.36
CA LEU A 179 -13.43 10.12 13.16
C LEU A 179 -13.11 10.24 11.67
N GLY A 180 -13.84 11.08 10.94
CA GLY A 180 -13.58 11.30 9.51
C GLY A 180 -12.29 12.09 9.27
N LEU A 181 -11.83 12.16 8.03
CA LEU A 181 -10.77 13.09 7.66
C LEU A 181 -11.31 14.53 7.57
N LEU A 182 -10.47 15.53 7.84
CA LEU A 182 -10.76 16.93 7.51
C LEU A 182 -9.82 17.42 6.40
N PRO A 183 -10.31 18.23 5.46
CA PRO A 183 -9.49 18.98 4.53
C PRO A 183 -8.34 19.70 5.27
N LEU A 184 -7.11 19.57 4.76
CA LEU A 184 -5.93 20.07 5.46
C LEU A 184 -6.03 21.58 5.72
N GLY A 185 -6.60 22.32 4.75
CA GLY A 185 -6.97 23.72 4.90
C GLY A 185 -7.88 24.01 6.09
N ASP A 186 -8.97 23.26 6.26
CA ASP A 186 -9.88 23.35 7.42
C ASP A 186 -9.18 23.00 8.74
N GLU A 187 -8.28 22.02 8.70
CA GLU A 187 -7.53 21.55 9.86
C GLU A 187 -6.48 22.60 10.31
N ILE A 188 -5.96 23.42 9.40
CA ILE A 188 -4.92 24.44 9.69
C ILE A 188 -5.42 25.88 9.62
N ALA A 189 -6.67 26.15 9.22
CA ALA A 189 -7.23 27.50 9.05
C ALA A 189 -7.22 28.35 10.32
N TRP A 190 -7.13 27.72 11.50
CA TRP A 190 -7.00 28.41 12.78
C TRP A 190 -5.56 28.84 13.09
N SER A 191 -4.57 28.34 12.32
CA SER A 191 -3.18 28.71 12.44
C SER A 191 -2.97 30.15 12.03
N ARG A 192 -2.05 30.81 12.71
CA ARG A 192 -1.52 32.12 12.32
C ARG A 192 -0.80 32.11 10.96
N ASN A 193 -0.44 30.93 10.46
CA ASN A 193 0.28 30.75 9.19
C ASN A 193 -0.57 30.06 8.10
N ALA A 194 -1.90 30.01 8.25
CA ALA A 194 -2.78 29.25 7.35
C ALA A 194 -2.65 29.64 5.87
N ASP A 195 -2.65 30.94 5.56
CA ASP A 195 -2.54 31.44 4.18
C ASP A 195 -1.25 30.94 3.49
N ARG A 196 -0.13 30.99 4.22
CA ARG A 196 1.17 30.50 3.75
C ARG A 196 1.15 29.00 3.44
N TYR A 197 0.48 28.20 4.26
CA TYR A 197 0.44 26.75 4.08
C TYR A 197 -0.49 26.34 2.93
N LEU A 198 -1.59 27.06 2.70
CA LEU A 198 -2.52 26.80 1.61
C LEU A 198 -1.90 27.13 0.24
N GLU A 199 -1.23 28.28 0.13
CA GLU A 199 -0.59 28.72 -1.11
C GLU A 199 0.50 27.74 -1.57
N LEU A 200 1.24 27.16 -0.62
CA LEU A 200 2.23 26.13 -0.90
C LEU A 200 1.62 24.85 -1.51
N ILE A 201 0.45 24.43 -1.02
CA ILE A 201 -0.23 23.21 -1.49
C ILE A 201 -0.71 23.38 -2.93
N GLY A 202 -1.27 24.54 -3.28
CA GLY A 202 -1.72 24.84 -4.65
C GLY A 202 -0.59 24.87 -5.67
N GLU A 203 0.54 25.43 -5.26
CA GLU A 203 1.73 25.50 -6.11
C GLU A 203 2.31 24.10 -6.43
N LEU A 204 2.24 23.17 -5.47
CA LEU A 204 2.60 21.75 -5.68
C LEU A 204 1.60 21.02 -6.59
N ALA A 205 0.31 21.36 -6.53
CA ALA A 205 -0.72 20.74 -7.37
C ALA A 205 -0.56 21.13 -8.86
N VAL A 206 -0.25 22.39 -9.14
CA VAL A 206 0.04 22.86 -10.51
C VAL A 206 1.31 22.21 -11.05
N LEU A 207 2.37 22.13 -10.24
CA LEU A 207 3.61 21.44 -10.61
C LEU A 207 3.32 20.01 -11.07
N ARG A 208 2.50 19.28 -10.30
CA ARG A 208 2.10 17.91 -10.63
C ARG A 208 1.38 17.84 -11.98
N GLN A 209 0.47 18.76 -12.29
CA GLN A 209 -0.25 18.77 -13.56
C GLN A 209 0.68 19.06 -14.74
N GLU A 210 1.59 20.02 -14.60
CA GLU A 210 2.57 20.32 -15.65
C GLU A 210 3.51 19.14 -15.93
N LEU A 211 3.90 18.40 -14.90
CA LEU A 211 4.67 17.16 -15.06
C LEU A 211 3.90 16.12 -15.88
N LEU A 212 2.58 15.97 -15.66
CA LEU A 212 1.76 15.02 -16.42
C LEU A 212 1.59 15.41 -17.89
N ASP A 213 1.49 16.70 -18.18
CA ASP A 213 1.24 17.21 -19.54
C ASP A 213 2.53 17.34 -20.38
N ARG A 214 3.65 17.71 -19.75
CA ARG A 214 4.89 18.08 -20.45
C ARG A 214 5.94 16.98 -20.50
N VAL A 215 5.89 16.01 -19.57
CA VAL A 215 6.92 14.96 -19.50
C VAL A 215 6.55 13.81 -20.44
N PRO A 216 7.37 13.49 -21.46
CA PRO A 216 7.12 12.41 -22.40
C PRO A 216 7.16 11.07 -21.68
N ARG A 217 6.14 10.26 -21.94
CA ARG A 217 6.05 8.88 -21.44
C ARG A 217 6.99 7.98 -22.25
N PRO A 218 7.64 6.98 -21.64
CA PRO A 218 8.53 6.08 -22.36
C PRO A 218 7.78 5.32 -23.46
N ASP A 219 8.38 5.28 -24.66
CA ASP A 219 7.83 4.57 -25.82
C ASP A 219 7.71 3.06 -25.56
N LEU A 220 6.74 2.42 -26.21
CA LEU A 220 6.61 0.97 -26.24
C LEU A 220 7.79 0.34 -27.00
N ARG A 221 8.47 -0.62 -26.36
CA ARG A 221 9.53 -1.43 -26.96
C ARG A 221 8.93 -2.70 -27.55
N TYR A 222 9.29 -2.99 -28.81
CA TYR A 222 8.76 -4.13 -29.55
C TYR A 222 9.72 -5.31 -29.72
N HIS A 223 10.96 -5.14 -29.28
CA HIS A 223 12.03 -6.14 -29.33
C HIS A 223 13.11 -5.77 -28.30
N SER A 224 13.91 -6.75 -27.88
CA SER A 224 15.09 -6.52 -27.04
C SER A 224 16.24 -7.41 -27.51
N ARG A 225 17.34 -6.79 -27.94
CA ARG A 225 18.61 -7.52 -28.20
C ARG A 225 19.17 -8.10 -26.91
N LEU A 226 18.94 -7.44 -25.77
CA LEU A 226 19.46 -7.83 -24.47
C LEU A 226 18.84 -9.15 -23.98
N LEU A 227 17.57 -9.41 -24.33
CA LEU A 227 16.92 -10.68 -24.07
C LEU A 227 17.62 -11.85 -24.79
N ASP A 228 18.05 -11.64 -26.04
CA ASP A 228 18.74 -12.67 -26.84
C ASP A 228 20.15 -12.98 -26.35
N LEU A 229 20.70 -12.15 -25.45
CA LEU A 229 22.03 -12.30 -24.86
C LEU A 229 22.00 -12.87 -23.42
N MET A 230 20.82 -13.09 -22.86
CA MET A 230 20.67 -13.67 -21.53
C MET A 230 21.25 -15.10 -21.48
N PRO A 231 21.96 -15.48 -20.41
CA PRO A 231 22.57 -16.81 -20.28
C PRO A 231 21.57 -17.98 -20.33
N GLU A 232 22.08 -19.17 -20.63
CA GLU A 232 21.33 -20.40 -20.38
C GLU A 232 20.94 -20.51 -18.90
N GLY A 233 19.70 -20.96 -18.64
CA GLY A 233 19.18 -21.09 -17.28
C GLY A 233 18.64 -19.79 -16.68
N THR A 234 18.44 -18.73 -17.47
CA THR A 234 17.75 -17.51 -17.00
C THR A 234 16.37 -17.84 -16.45
N VAL A 235 16.15 -17.48 -15.18
CA VAL A 235 14.90 -17.67 -14.42
C VAL A 235 14.26 -16.35 -14.02
N PHE A 236 14.97 -15.24 -14.14
CA PHE A 236 14.45 -13.89 -13.90
C PHE A 236 14.93 -12.97 -15.01
N PHE A 237 14.04 -12.12 -15.50
CA PHE A 237 14.35 -11.08 -16.47
C PHE A 237 13.52 -9.83 -16.16
N ALA A 238 14.18 -8.69 -15.97
CA ALA A 238 13.53 -7.40 -15.85
C ALA A 238 14.11 -6.43 -16.87
N ALA A 239 13.26 -5.67 -17.53
CA ALA A 239 13.65 -4.67 -18.50
C ALA A 239 12.93 -3.35 -18.22
N VAL A 240 13.74 -2.30 -18.05
CA VAL A 240 13.26 -0.95 -17.75
C VAL A 240 13.69 0.01 -18.86
N PRO A 241 12.85 1.01 -19.20
CA PRO A 241 13.25 2.06 -20.11
C PRO A 241 14.35 2.92 -19.49
N ASN A 242 15.18 3.52 -20.32
CA ASN A 242 16.04 4.60 -19.89
C ASN A 242 15.20 5.87 -19.61
N LEU A 243 15.02 6.17 -18.32
CA LEU A 243 14.20 7.29 -17.83
C LEU A 243 15.02 8.57 -17.57
N SER A 244 16.31 8.59 -17.91
CA SER A 244 17.19 9.72 -17.60
C SER A 244 16.74 11.05 -18.22
N GLN A 245 16.23 11.00 -19.45
CA GLN A 245 15.66 12.17 -20.12
C GLN A 245 14.39 12.65 -19.41
N THR A 246 13.47 11.72 -19.14
CA THR A 246 12.22 11.97 -18.40
C THR A 246 12.49 12.61 -17.02
N LEU A 247 13.49 12.11 -16.30
CA LEU A 247 13.93 12.65 -15.00
C LEU A 247 14.46 14.08 -15.13
N THR A 248 15.29 14.33 -16.15
CA THR A 248 15.90 15.65 -16.39
C THR A 248 14.83 16.69 -16.73
N GLU A 249 13.87 16.34 -17.59
CA GLU A 249 12.76 17.24 -17.96
C GLU A 249 11.83 17.48 -16.77
N SER A 250 11.53 16.46 -15.97
CA SER A 250 10.74 16.60 -14.74
C SER A 250 11.41 17.53 -13.74
N TYR A 251 12.73 17.40 -13.57
CA TYR A 251 13.51 18.25 -12.70
C TYR A 251 13.54 19.71 -13.19
N GLN A 252 13.66 19.93 -14.50
CA GLN A 252 13.60 21.28 -15.07
C GLN A 252 12.25 21.95 -14.84
N ILE A 253 11.15 21.22 -15.01
CA ILE A 253 9.79 21.72 -14.72
C ILE A 253 9.66 22.10 -13.24
N ALA A 254 10.19 21.27 -12.34
CA ALA A 254 10.21 21.57 -10.90
C ALA A 254 11.02 22.85 -10.58
N LEU A 255 12.17 23.05 -11.21
CA LEU A 255 12.98 24.26 -11.04
C LEU A 255 12.32 25.50 -11.64
N GLU A 256 11.71 25.39 -12.83
CA GLU A 256 10.92 26.47 -13.45
C GLU A 256 9.82 26.92 -12.48
N ARG A 257 9.09 25.97 -11.89
CA ARG A 257 8.01 26.28 -10.95
C ARG A 257 8.52 26.88 -9.65
N LEU A 258 9.64 26.38 -9.12
CA LEU A 258 10.31 26.94 -7.95
C LEU A 258 10.74 28.41 -8.19
N ASP A 259 11.18 28.72 -9.41
CA ASP A 259 11.54 30.08 -9.82
C ASP A 259 10.32 30.99 -10.01
N GLU A 260 9.18 30.45 -10.44
CA GLU A 260 7.96 31.22 -10.66
C GLU A 260 7.16 31.48 -9.38
N SER A 261 7.31 30.63 -8.37
CA SER A 261 6.50 30.60 -7.15
C SER A 261 7.24 31.16 -5.93
N PRO A 262 6.91 32.38 -5.46
CA PRO A 262 7.52 32.96 -4.27
C PRO A 262 7.34 32.11 -3.00
N GLU A 263 6.23 31.39 -2.90
CA GLU A 263 5.86 30.59 -1.75
C GLU A 263 6.56 29.24 -1.74
N LEU A 264 6.65 28.55 -2.88
CA LEU A 264 7.50 27.35 -3.01
C LEU A 264 8.96 27.71 -2.74
N ARG A 265 9.43 28.87 -3.22
CA ARG A 265 10.82 29.31 -2.98
C ARG A 265 11.07 29.58 -1.51
N ALA A 266 10.18 30.31 -0.84
CA ALA A 266 10.29 30.59 0.59
C ALA A 266 10.17 29.31 1.44
N TRP A 267 9.42 28.31 0.96
CA TRP A 267 9.34 26.99 1.57
C TRP A 267 10.62 26.18 1.38
N TRP A 268 11.13 26.10 0.15
CA TRP A 268 12.38 25.43 -0.20
C TRP A 268 13.55 26.01 0.61
N GLU A 269 13.66 27.34 0.68
CA GLU A 269 14.67 28.08 1.47
C GLU A 269 14.60 27.80 2.97
N ALA A 270 13.44 27.47 3.51
CA ALA A 270 13.26 27.23 4.95
C ALA A 270 13.67 25.82 5.41
N HIS A 271 13.90 24.87 4.50
CA HIS A 271 14.05 23.43 4.80
C HIS A 271 15.38 22.83 4.33
N ASP A 272 16.46 23.61 4.41
CA ASP A 272 17.81 23.24 3.94
C ASP A 272 17.88 22.83 2.45
N GLY A 273 16.79 22.99 1.71
CA GLY A 273 16.61 22.70 0.30
C GLY A 273 17.70 23.33 -0.58
N PRO A 274 17.81 24.66 -0.68
CA PRO A 274 18.68 25.31 -1.66
C PRO A 274 20.18 25.27 -1.34
N SER A 275 20.58 25.14 -0.08
CA SER A 275 22.00 25.15 0.31
C SER A 275 22.59 23.76 0.56
N THR A 276 21.76 22.77 0.88
CA THR A 276 22.22 21.42 1.27
C THR A 276 21.73 20.36 0.30
N ILE A 277 20.47 20.42 -0.15
CA ILE A 277 19.83 19.36 -0.96
C ILE A 277 19.90 19.66 -2.46
N GLN A 278 19.69 20.90 -2.87
CA GLN A 278 19.69 21.36 -4.26
C GLN A 278 21.02 21.06 -4.97
N PRO A 279 22.21 21.33 -4.39
CA PRO A 279 23.46 20.92 -5.03
C PRO A 279 23.59 19.41 -5.15
N VAL A 280 23.00 18.64 -4.22
CA VAL A 280 22.99 17.17 -4.26
C VAL A 280 22.01 16.66 -5.31
N LEU A 281 20.82 17.26 -5.44
CA LEU A 281 19.84 16.93 -6.48
C LEU A 281 20.34 17.34 -7.86
N ASP A 282 20.96 18.52 -8.00
CA ASP A 282 21.63 18.96 -9.23
C ASP A 282 22.70 17.96 -9.63
N ASP A 283 23.53 17.53 -8.68
CA ASP A 283 24.58 16.54 -8.89
C ASP A 283 24.00 15.17 -9.23
N VAL A 284 23.00 14.68 -8.52
CA VAL A 284 22.33 13.39 -8.78
C VAL A 284 21.62 13.39 -10.13
N VAL A 285 20.83 14.41 -10.46
CA VAL A 285 20.14 14.53 -11.75
C VAL A 285 21.14 14.68 -12.87
N ALA A 286 22.18 15.52 -12.71
CA ALA A 286 23.24 15.65 -13.71
C ALA A 286 23.95 14.32 -13.95
N ARG A 287 24.26 13.57 -12.89
CA ARG A 287 24.90 12.25 -13.00
C ARG A 287 23.99 11.20 -13.61
N LEU A 288 22.72 11.13 -13.21
CA LEU A 288 21.75 10.19 -13.78
C LEU A 288 21.47 10.53 -15.25
N SER A 289 21.43 11.82 -15.59
CA SER A 289 21.38 12.30 -16.97
C SER A 289 22.64 11.95 -17.75
N GLU A 290 23.81 12.08 -17.14
CA GLU A 290 25.09 11.79 -17.75
C GLU A 290 25.27 10.28 -18.00
N VAL A 291 25.04 9.45 -16.97
CA VAL A 291 25.01 7.98 -17.07
C VAL A 291 23.97 7.52 -18.09
N GLY A 292 22.75 8.06 -17.98
CA GLY A 292 21.67 7.74 -18.89
C GLY A 292 21.95 8.17 -20.33
N GLY A 293 22.76 9.21 -20.55
CA GLY A 293 23.25 9.60 -21.88
C GLY A 293 24.20 8.60 -22.51
N TYR A 294 24.83 7.72 -21.72
CA TYR A 294 25.68 6.64 -22.22
C TYR A 294 24.93 5.33 -22.46
N VAL A 295 23.73 5.17 -21.90
CA VAL A 295 22.90 3.97 -22.00
C VAL A 295 21.86 4.15 -23.11
N GLY A 296 21.55 3.08 -23.83
CA GLY A 296 20.52 3.03 -24.86
C GLY A 296 19.11 3.15 -24.28
N GLN A 297 18.12 2.65 -25.02
CA GLN A 297 16.71 2.81 -24.63
C GLN A 297 16.28 1.87 -23.50
N GLU A 298 17.09 0.85 -23.20
CA GLU A 298 16.73 -0.25 -22.31
C GLU A 298 17.91 -0.67 -21.45
N LEU A 299 17.60 -0.97 -20.19
CA LEU A 299 18.46 -1.70 -19.27
C LEU A 299 17.76 -3.01 -18.89
N ALA A 300 18.47 -4.12 -19.07
CA ALA A 300 17.99 -5.46 -18.76
C ALA A 300 18.78 -6.06 -17.59
N VAL A 301 18.08 -6.68 -16.66
CA VAL A 301 18.65 -7.41 -15.54
C VAL A 301 18.15 -8.84 -15.59
N GLY A 302 19.06 -9.80 -15.64
CA GLY A 302 18.76 -11.21 -15.58
C GLY A 302 19.32 -11.88 -14.34
N ALA A 303 18.65 -12.91 -13.85
CA ALA A 303 19.27 -13.90 -12.97
C ALA A 303 19.07 -15.29 -13.57
N PHE A 304 20.04 -16.16 -13.38
CA PHE A 304 20.10 -17.48 -14.02
C PHE A 304 20.54 -18.53 -13.00
N GLN A 305 20.19 -19.79 -13.22
CA GLN A 305 20.64 -20.91 -12.39
C GLN A 305 21.75 -21.70 -13.10
N ARG A 306 22.74 -22.18 -12.34
CA ARG A 306 23.81 -23.05 -12.86
C ARG A 306 23.99 -24.26 -11.93
N GLY A 307 23.21 -25.31 -12.16
CA GLY A 307 23.19 -26.48 -11.28
C GLY A 307 22.49 -26.15 -9.96
N ASP A 308 23.11 -26.47 -8.82
CA ASP A 308 22.54 -26.22 -7.49
C ASP A 308 22.88 -24.82 -6.92
N ASP A 309 23.60 -23.97 -7.66
CA ASP A 309 23.90 -22.59 -7.25
C ASP A 309 22.97 -21.59 -7.96
N SER A 310 22.34 -20.72 -7.17
CA SER A 310 21.69 -19.51 -7.68
C SER A 310 22.75 -18.60 -8.32
N GLY A 311 22.67 -18.37 -9.62
CA GLY A 311 23.59 -17.50 -10.33
C GLY A 311 23.38 -16.03 -9.95
N ALA A 312 24.48 -15.29 -9.97
CA ALA A 312 24.49 -13.87 -9.62
C ALA A 312 23.80 -13.02 -10.71
N PRO A 313 23.30 -11.81 -10.38
CA PRO A 313 22.63 -10.96 -11.36
C PRO A 313 23.57 -10.58 -12.51
N LEU A 314 23.02 -10.53 -13.73
CA LEU A 314 23.67 -10.02 -14.93
C LEU A 314 22.90 -8.78 -15.41
N VAL A 315 23.59 -7.65 -15.47
CA VAL A 315 23.08 -6.42 -16.05
C VAL A 315 23.60 -6.30 -17.47
N LEU A 316 22.68 -6.15 -18.42
CA LEU A 316 22.99 -5.82 -19.81
C LEU A 316 22.39 -4.46 -20.16
N ALA A 317 23.10 -3.70 -20.97
CA ALA A 317 22.58 -2.47 -21.55
C ALA A 317 23.20 -2.25 -22.92
N GLU A 318 22.42 -1.69 -23.84
CA GLU A 318 23.00 -1.07 -25.02
C GLU A 318 23.67 0.23 -24.60
N ILE A 319 24.80 0.58 -25.21
CA ILE A 319 25.56 1.78 -24.87
C ILE A 319 25.85 2.60 -26.12
N VAL A 320 25.70 3.91 -25.97
CA VAL A 320 25.91 4.88 -27.05
C VAL A 320 27.42 5.12 -27.26
N ASN A 321 28.20 5.11 -26.17
CA ASN A 321 29.64 5.38 -26.21
C ASN A 321 30.39 4.63 -25.09
N ALA A 322 30.97 3.47 -25.43
CA ALA A 322 31.71 2.63 -24.49
C ALA A 322 32.94 3.31 -23.87
N ALA A 323 33.69 4.09 -24.65
CA ALA A 323 34.89 4.75 -24.17
C ALA A 323 34.56 5.85 -23.16
N ALA A 324 33.50 6.62 -23.40
CA ALA A 324 33.03 7.65 -22.49
C ALA A 324 32.44 7.03 -21.21
N LEU A 325 31.64 5.95 -21.34
CA LEU A 325 31.10 5.23 -20.19
C LEU A 325 32.20 4.62 -19.32
N ARG A 326 33.23 4.01 -19.94
CA ARG A 326 34.39 3.51 -19.20
C ARG A 326 35.08 4.61 -18.41
N ALA A 327 35.42 5.72 -19.07
CA ALA A 327 36.09 6.85 -18.44
C ALA A 327 35.27 7.42 -17.27
N PHE A 328 33.95 7.53 -17.48
CA PHE A 328 33.01 7.94 -16.43
C PHE A 328 33.03 6.98 -15.23
N ILE A 329 32.88 5.67 -15.47
CA ILE A 329 32.90 4.67 -14.38
C ILE A 329 34.26 4.68 -13.65
N GLU A 330 35.38 4.74 -14.37
CA GLU A 330 36.73 4.82 -13.79
C GLU A 330 36.90 6.08 -12.91
N GLU A 331 36.36 7.23 -13.33
CA GLU A 331 36.37 8.47 -12.55
C GLU A 331 35.50 8.40 -11.29
N GLN A 332 34.34 7.73 -11.37
CA GLN A 332 33.42 7.61 -10.23
C GLN A 332 33.88 6.59 -9.17
N ILE A 333 34.58 5.52 -9.56
CA ILE A 333 35.10 4.50 -8.62
C ILE A 333 36.08 5.13 -7.61
N ASP A 334 36.94 6.04 -8.07
CA ASP A 334 37.88 6.74 -7.20
C ASP A 334 37.21 7.69 -6.20
N THR A 335 35.93 8.03 -6.42
CA THR A 335 35.16 8.99 -5.62
C THR A 335 34.29 8.33 -4.55
N TYR A 336 33.83 7.08 -4.74
CA TYR A 336 32.77 6.48 -3.92
C TYR A 336 33.11 5.18 -3.19
N THR A 337 34.24 4.53 -3.48
CA THR A 337 34.56 3.25 -2.84
C THR A 337 35.44 3.45 -1.60
N ASP A 338 34.83 3.37 -0.40
CA ASP A 338 35.56 3.09 0.86
C ASP A 338 35.84 1.57 1.03
N GLY A 339 35.81 0.80 -0.06
CA GLY A 339 36.52 -0.48 -0.18
C GLY A 339 35.72 -1.78 -0.32
N ASP A 340 34.39 -1.82 -0.32
CA ASP A 340 33.69 -3.12 -0.12
C ASP A 340 33.33 -3.94 -1.38
N VAL A 341 33.28 -3.38 -2.60
CA VAL A 341 33.14 -4.19 -3.83
C VAL A 341 34.19 -3.79 -4.88
N PRO A 342 35.24 -4.59 -5.11
CA PRO A 342 36.23 -4.27 -6.12
C PRO A 342 35.63 -4.42 -7.53
N LEU A 343 35.72 -3.38 -8.35
CA LEU A 343 35.30 -3.42 -9.77
C LEU A 343 36.48 -3.81 -10.66
N ALA A 344 36.23 -4.61 -11.69
CA ALA A 344 37.23 -4.99 -12.67
C ALA A 344 36.69 -4.93 -14.10
N PHE A 345 37.32 -4.09 -14.92
CA PHE A 345 37.08 -4.10 -16.35
C PHE A 345 37.76 -5.29 -17.03
N LEU A 346 37.03 -5.95 -17.92
CA LEU A 346 37.54 -7.02 -18.77
C LEU A 346 37.84 -6.44 -20.16
N ASP A 347 39.12 -6.30 -20.51
CA ASP A 347 39.51 -5.93 -21.88
C ASP A 347 39.41 -7.13 -22.83
N ASP A 348 39.78 -8.31 -22.33
CA ASP A 348 39.59 -9.61 -22.98
C ASP A 348 38.89 -10.56 -21.99
N PRO A 349 37.56 -10.74 -22.09
CA PRO A 349 36.81 -11.57 -21.15
C PRO A 349 37.20 -13.06 -21.24
N LEU A 350 37.73 -13.52 -22.39
CA LEU A 350 38.10 -14.91 -22.63
C LEU A 350 39.52 -15.25 -22.13
N ALA A 351 40.31 -14.23 -21.76
CA ALA A 351 41.62 -14.42 -21.16
C ALA A 351 41.52 -14.99 -19.72
N PRO A 352 42.56 -15.72 -19.25
CA PRO A 352 42.64 -16.15 -17.87
C PRO A 352 42.68 -14.96 -16.91
N ALA A 353 41.64 -14.80 -16.10
CA ALA A 353 41.55 -13.82 -15.02
C ALA A 353 41.55 -14.54 -13.66
N ALA A 354 42.17 -13.93 -12.64
CA ALA A 354 42.12 -14.44 -11.28
C ALA A 354 40.71 -14.21 -10.71
N GLY A 355 40.07 -15.27 -10.21
CA GLY A 355 38.79 -15.16 -9.52
C GLY A 355 38.86 -14.31 -8.25
N GLY A 356 37.70 -13.81 -7.83
CA GLY A 356 37.51 -13.00 -6.62
C GLY A 356 36.12 -12.36 -6.61
N GLU A 357 35.62 -12.00 -5.42
CA GLU A 357 34.37 -11.25 -5.26
C GLU A 357 34.56 -9.84 -5.82
N ARG A 358 34.06 -9.62 -7.03
CA ARG A 358 34.23 -8.39 -7.81
C ARG A 358 33.05 -8.18 -8.73
N LEU A 359 32.71 -6.93 -9.01
CA LEU A 359 31.83 -6.61 -10.13
C LEU A 359 32.66 -6.60 -11.42
N TRP A 360 32.44 -7.58 -12.29
CA TRP A 360 33.09 -7.68 -13.58
C TRP A 360 32.32 -6.85 -14.60
N ILE A 361 33.00 -5.96 -15.30
CA ILE A 361 32.41 -5.11 -16.33
C ILE A 361 33.10 -5.36 -17.66
N TRP A 362 32.32 -5.75 -18.66
CA TRP A 362 32.76 -5.88 -20.03
C TRP A 362 32.04 -4.85 -20.91
N LEU A 363 32.83 -4.06 -21.63
CA LEU A 363 32.37 -3.06 -22.57
C LEU A 363 32.89 -3.45 -23.95
N HIS A 364 32.00 -3.67 -24.91
CA HIS A 364 32.36 -4.05 -26.27
C HIS A 364 31.41 -3.41 -27.27
N ASP A 365 31.95 -2.58 -28.16
CA ASP A 365 31.20 -1.78 -29.13
C ASP A 365 30.03 -0.99 -28.48
N ASP A 366 28.81 -1.49 -28.64
CA ASP A 366 27.56 -0.91 -28.17
C ASP A 366 26.90 -1.73 -27.04
N LEU A 367 27.66 -2.63 -26.38
CA LEU A 367 27.16 -3.49 -25.32
C LEU A 367 27.94 -3.29 -24.01
N LEU A 368 27.18 -3.16 -22.92
CA LEU A 368 27.63 -3.33 -21.55
C LEU A 368 27.13 -4.69 -21.03
N ALA A 369 28.03 -5.46 -20.42
CA ALA A 369 27.69 -6.59 -19.57
C ALA A 369 28.39 -6.46 -18.22
N ALA A 370 27.61 -6.50 -17.14
CA ALA A 370 28.14 -6.41 -15.77
C ALA A 370 27.55 -7.50 -14.86
N SER A 371 28.39 -8.21 -14.12
CA SER A 371 27.94 -9.24 -13.17
C SER A 371 29.00 -9.50 -12.08
N PRO A 372 28.60 -9.87 -10.85
CA PRO A 372 29.55 -10.42 -9.89
C PRO A 372 30.03 -11.83 -10.27
N ASP A 373 29.36 -12.52 -11.19
CA ASP A 373 29.79 -13.79 -11.75
C ASP A 373 30.59 -13.58 -13.06
N LEU A 374 31.90 -13.81 -12.99
CA LEU A 374 32.80 -13.73 -14.15
C LEU A 374 32.35 -14.66 -15.30
N GLU A 375 31.81 -15.84 -14.99
CA GLU A 375 31.37 -16.79 -16.01
C GLU A 375 30.10 -16.31 -16.72
N ALA A 376 29.28 -15.48 -16.07
CA ALA A 376 28.13 -14.84 -16.71
C ALA A 376 28.58 -13.87 -17.81
N VAL A 377 29.52 -12.99 -17.49
CA VAL A 377 30.08 -12.03 -18.46
C VAL A 377 30.82 -12.75 -19.59
N ARG A 378 31.56 -13.81 -19.29
CA ARG A 378 32.19 -14.68 -20.30
C ARG A 378 31.19 -15.40 -21.18
N GLY A 379 30.04 -15.81 -20.64
CA GLY A 379 28.95 -16.39 -21.42
C GLY A 379 28.48 -15.42 -22.49
N VAL A 380 28.15 -14.18 -22.09
CA VAL A 380 27.76 -13.11 -23.02
C VAL A 380 28.86 -12.83 -24.05
N ALA A 381 30.12 -12.77 -23.61
CA ALA A 381 31.25 -12.53 -24.50
C ALA A 381 31.42 -13.62 -25.57
N ARG A 382 31.20 -14.91 -25.25
CA ARG A 382 31.24 -15.99 -26.25
C ARG A 382 30.12 -15.87 -27.28
N LEU A 383 28.90 -15.54 -26.84
CA LEU A 383 27.77 -15.30 -27.74
C LEU A 383 28.09 -14.18 -28.75
N VAL A 384 28.72 -13.11 -28.30
CA VAL A 384 29.00 -11.93 -29.12
C VAL A 384 30.28 -12.07 -29.97
N LEU A 385 31.38 -12.53 -29.37
CA LEU A 385 32.71 -12.57 -30.03
C LEU A 385 32.91 -13.82 -30.87
N GLU A 386 32.36 -14.96 -30.45
CA GLU A 386 32.52 -16.25 -31.13
C GLU A 386 31.28 -16.64 -31.96
N GLU A 387 30.23 -15.80 -31.94
CA GLU A 387 28.93 -16.03 -32.59
C GLU A 387 28.31 -17.39 -32.20
N GLU A 388 28.50 -17.81 -30.93
CA GLU A 388 27.90 -19.04 -30.41
C GLU A 388 26.37 -18.94 -30.38
N SER A 389 25.69 -20.06 -30.64
CA SER A 389 24.23 -20.12 -30.50
C SER A 389 23.83 -20.04 -29.03
N ASN A 390 22.97 -19.09 -28.67
CA ASN A 390 22.44 -18.99 -27.31
C ASN A 390 21.36 -20.06 -27.05
N PRO A 391 21.56 -21.02 -26.13
CA PRO A 391 20.52 -22.01 -25.78
C PRO A 391 19.26 -21.36 -25.20
N PHE A 392 19.38 -20.24 -24.48
CA PHE A 392 18.25 -19.53 -23.89
C PHE A 392 17.30 -18.97 -24.94
N ALA A 393 17.81 -18.49 -26.08
CA ALA A 393 16.99 -17.99 -27.19
C ALA A 393 16.06 -19.05 -27.80
N GLY A 394 16.32 -20.34 -27.54
CA GLY A 394 15.43 -21.44 -27.92
C GLY A 394 14.43 -21.87 -26.85
N SER A 395 14.50 -21.31 -25.65
CA SER A 395 13.69 -21.73 -24.50
C SER A 395 12.23 -21.24 -24.58
N ASP A 396 11.32 -21.96 -23.94
CA ASP A 396 9.92 -21.53 -23.82
C ASP A 396 9.80 -20.19 -23.07
N PHE A 397 10.64 -19.97 -22.04
CA PHE A 397 10.59 -18.74 -21.24
C PHE A 397 11.00 -17.52 -22.07
N HIS A 398 12.08 -17.62 -22.85
CA HIS A 398 12.46 -16.57 -23.81
C HIS A 398 11.33 -16.27 -24.80
N GLN A 399 10.73 -17.29 -25.41
CA GLN A 399 9.65 -17.11 -26.38
C GLN A 399 8.44 -16.36 -25.79
N GLN A 400 8.11 -16.63 -24.52
CA GLN A 400 7.03 -15.90 -23.85
C GLN A 400 7.38 -14.42 -23.63
N ILE A 401 8.59 -14.13 -23.14
CA ILE A 401 9.06 -12.75 -22.96
C ILE A 401 9.09 -12.01 -24.32
N ALA A 402 9.61 -12.66 -25.36
CA ALA A 402 9.63 -12.12 -26.72
C ALA A 402 8.23 -11.84 -27.28
N SER A 403 7.23 -12.67 -26.92
CA SER A 403 5.83 -12.41 -27.27
C SER A 403 5.30 -11.12 -26.63
N LEU A 404 5.67 -10.86 -25.36
CA LEU A 404 5.27 -9.61 -24.68
C LEU A 404 5.89 -8.39 -25.37
N TYR A 405 7.17 -8.46 -25.75
CA TYR A 405 7.79 -7.43 -26.58
C TYR A 405 7.03 -7.24 -27.89
N ASN A 406 6.65 -8.29 -28.61
CA ASN A 406 5.89 -8.14 -29.86
C ASN A 406 4.53 -7.41 -29.68
N GLU A 407 3.95 -7.46 -28.47
CA GLU A 407 2.74 -6.71 -28.10
C GLU A 407 3.02 -5.26 -27.67
N GLY A 408 4.29 -4.90 -27.45
CA GLY A 408 4.76 -3.57 -27.06
C GLY A 408 4.75 -3.39 -25.54
N VAL A 409 5.92 -3.23 -24.91
CA VAL A 409 6.04 -3.07 -23.45
C VAL A 409 6.81 -1.81 -23.07
N SER A 410 6.41 -1.16 -21.98
CA SER A 410 7.19 -0.07 -21.37
C SER A 410 8.10 -0.60 -20.26
N ILE A 411 7.52 -1.33 -19.30
CA ILE A 411 8.26 -2.04 -18.23
C ILE A 411 7.85 -3.51 -18.30
N LEU A 412 8.82 -4.40 -18.13
CA LEU A 412 8.60 -5.84 -18.13
C LEU A 412 9.40 -6.50 -17.01
N VAL A 413 8.75 -7.36 -16.23
CA VAL A 413 9.39 -8.28 -15.29
C VAL A 413 8.83 -9.67 -15.54
N ALA A 414 9.69 -10.66 -15.69
CA ALA A 414 9.33 -12.04 -15.93
C ALA A 414 10.13 -12.97 -15.02
N VAL A 415 9.47 -13.97 -14.46
CA VAL A 415 10.07 -14.97 -13.57
C VAL A 415 9.62 -16.37 -13.98
N ASP A 416 10.58 -17.29 -14.15
CA ASP A 416 10.35 -18.74 -14.23
C ASP A 416 10.15 -19.30 -12.82
N LEU A 417 8.93 -19.15 -12.33
CA LEU A 417 8.51 -19.70 -11.04
C LEU A 417 8.61 -21.23 -11.02
N GLY A 418 8.48 -21.89 -12.16
CA GLY A 418 8.61 -23.33 -12.25
C GLY A 418 10.01 -23.79 -11.85
N GLU A 419 11.05 -23.16 -12.36
CA GLU A 419 12.44 -23.44 -11.98
C GLU A 419 12.75 -22.97 -10.55
N VAL A 420 12.27 -21.79 -10.13
CA VAL A 420 12.47 -21.26 -8.77
C VAL A 420 11.84 -22.19 -7.70
N VAL A 421 10.60 -22.62 -7.91
CA VAL A 421 9.91 -23.54 -7.00
C VAL A 421 10.57 -24.91 -7.01
N SER A 422 10.99 -25.41 -8.18
CA SER A 422 11.68 -26.71 -8.27
C SER A 422 12.99 -26.70 -7.46
N TYR A 423 13.75 -25.61 -7.53
CA TYR A 423 14.94 -25.41 -6.70
C TYR A 423 14.61 -25.36 -5.20
N ALA A 424 13.65 -24.51 -4.80
CA ALA A 424 13.25 -24.36 -3.40
C ALA A 424 12.73 -25.67 -2.78
N THR A 425 11.95 -26.45 -3.54
CA THR A 425 11.35 -27.71 -3.06
C THR A 425 12.36 -28.78 -2.67
N GLY A 426 13.59 -28.72 -3.20
CA GLY A 426 14.68 -29.66 -2.87
C GLY A 426 15.12 -29.62 -1.40
N GLN A 427 14.79 -28.55 -0.67
CA GLN A 427 15.17 -28.35 0.74
C GLN A 427 13.98 -28.19 1.71
N THR A 428 12.74 -28.27 1.19
CA THR A 428 11.51 -28.00 1.97
C THR A 428 11.01 -29.19 2.79
N SER A 429 10.33 -28.88 3.91
CA SER A 429 9.65 -29.90 4.72
C SER A 429 8.44 -30.50 3.99
N ASP A 430 7.91 -31.62 4.49
CA ASP A 430 6.67 -32.20 3.96
C ASP A 430 5.46 -31.26 4.13
N GLU A 431 5.49 -30.39 5.14
CA GLU A 431 4.43 -29.43 5.44
C GLU A 431 4.42 -28.28 4.42
N ASP A 432 5.59 -27.71 4.12
CA ASP A 432 5.73 -26.63 3.13
C ASP A 432 5.32 -27.11 1.72
N ARG A 433 5.66 -28.35 1.37
CA ARG A 433 5.25 -28.94 0.09
C ARG A 433 3.74 -29.11 -0.03
N ARG A 434 3.08 -29.50 1.07
CA ARG A 434 1.61 -29.57 1.13
C ARG A 434 1.00 -28.19 1.02
N ALA A 435 1.55 -27.19 1.72
CA ALA A 435 1.10 -25.80 1.61
C ALA A 435 1.24 -25.25 0.18
N MET A 436 2.33 -25.59 -0.52
CA MET A 436 2.51 -25.26 -1.93
C MET A 436 1.46 -25.94 -2.82
N THR A 437 1.24 -27.26 -2.67
CA THR A 437 0.19 -27.96 -3.43
C THR A 437 -1.21 -27.43 -3.13
N LEU A 438 -1.48 -27.05 -1.88
CA LEU A 438 -2.71 -26.40 -1.44
C LEU A 438 -2.93 -25.06 -2.16
N ALA A 439 -1.90 -24.23 -2.23
CA ALA A 439 -1.95 -22.96 -2.97
C ALA A 439 -2.02 -23.15 -4.49
N GLY A 440 -1.68 -24.34 -5.00
CA GLY A 440 -1.43 -24.60 -6.43
C GLY A 440 -0.05 -24.11 -6.90
N ALA A 441 0.85 -23.82 -5.96
CA ALA A 441 2.16 -23.25 -6.20
C ALA A 441 3.16 -24.24 -6.82
N ASP A 442 2.95 -25.54 -6.61
CA ASP A 442 3.71 -26.64 -7.22
C ASP A 442 3.48 -26.76 -8.75
N ASN A 443 2.41 -26.15 -9.25
CA ASN A 443 2.07 -26.12 -10.67
C ASN A 443 2.41 -24.78 -11.35
N LEU A 444 3.08 -23.85 -10.64
CA LEU A 444 3.46 -22.55 -11.20
C LEU A 444 4.47 -22.70 -12.34
N ARG A 445 4.33 -21.82 -13.34
CA ARG A 445 5.18 -21.77 -14.52
C ARG A 445 5.89 -20.43 -14.62
N TYR A 446 5.15 -19.37 -14.97
CA TYR A 446 5.70 -18.02 -15.11
C TYR A 446 4.89 -17.00 -14.33
N LEU A 447 5.57 -16.01 -13.75
CA LEU A 447 4.99 -14.72 -13.38
C LEU A 447 5.49 -13.67 -14.37
N MET A 448 4.59 -12.94 -15.00
CA MET A 448 4.91 -11.86 -15.92
C MET A 448 4.17 -10.59 -15.50
N LEU A 449 4.90 -9.52 -15.26
CA LEU A 449 4.39 -8.20 -14.94
C LEU A 449 4.76 -7.28 -16.10
N GLU A 450 3.77 -6.66 -16.71
CA GLU A 450 3.97 -5.67 -17.76
C GLU A 450 3.24 -4.37 -17.44
N GLN A 451 3.86 -3.27 -17.85
CA GLN A 451 3.22 -1.98 -17.92
C GLN A 451 3.21 -1.52 -19.37
N LYS A 452 2.02 -1.16 -19.85
CA LYS A 452 1.80 -0.58 -21.18
C LYS A 452 1.14 0.78 -21.03
N HIS A 453 1.48 1.67 -21.94
CA HIS A 453 0.88 2.98 -22.02
C HIS A 453 0.17 3.11 -23.36
N LEU A 454 -1.16 3.19 -23.33
CA LEU A 454 -2.04 3.18 -24.51
C LEU A 454 -2.96 4.40 -24.44
N ASP A 455 -2.72 5.38 -25.30
CA ASP A 455 -3.44 6.66 -25.33
C ASP A 455 -3.44 7.39 -23.97
N GLU A 456 -4.59 7.56 -23.32
CA GLU A 456 -4.71 8.19 -21.99
C GLU A 456 -4.69 7.17 -20.84
N ILE A 457 -4.70 5.87 -21.14
CA ILE A 457 -4.82 4.79 -20.15
C ILE A 457 -3.45 4.14 -19.92
N THR A 458 -3.02 4.10 -18.66
CA THR A 458 -1.93 3.23 -18.22
C THR A 458 -2.53 1.88 -17.85
N GLU A 459 -2.08 0.83 -18.53
CA GLU A 459 -2.45 -0.56 -18.22
C GLU A 459 -1.32 -1.23 -17.47
N HIS A 460 -1.64 -1.77 -16.30
CA HIS A 460 -0.75 -2.67 -15.56
C HIS A 460 -1.33 -4.07 -15.63
N ARG A 461 -0.52 -5.05 -16.00
CA ARG A 461 -0.98 -6.43 -16.14
C ARG A 461 0.00 -7.40 -15.50
N ALA A 462 -0.54 -8.30 -14.71
CA ALA A 462 0.15 -9.41 -14.07
C ALA A 462 -0.44 -10.72 -14.58
N VAL A 463 0.40 -11.62 -15.09
CA VAL A 463 0.01 -12.94 -15.56
C VAL A 463 0.75 -13.99 -14.73
N LEU A 464 -0.01 -14.76 -13.98
CA LEU A 464 0.47 -15.94 -13.26
C LEU A 464 0.03 -17.18 -14.05
N SER A 465 0.98 -17.90 -14.63
CA SER A 465 0.71 -19.08 -15.46
C SER A 465 1.08 -20.39 -14.76
N PHE A 466 0.42 -21.47 -15.18
CA PHE A 466 0.54 -22.80 -14.59
C PHE A 466 0.93 -23.83 -15.67
N ARG A 467 1.62 -24.90 -15.28
CA ARG A 467 2.10 -25.96 -16.20
C ARG A 467 0.96 -26.86 -16.69
N SER A 468 -0.10 -26.96 -15.89
CA SER A 468 -1.31 -27.73 -16.13
C SER A 468 -2.53 -26.97 -15.58
N PRO A 469 -3.78 -27.42 -15.80
CA PRO A 469 -4.94 -26.74 -15.25
C PRO A 469 -4.78 -26.44 -13.75
N ARG A 470 -5.15 -25.22 -13.35
CA ARG A 470 -5.09 -24.74 -11.96
C ARG A 470 -5.79 -25.74 -11.03
N HIS A 471 -5.20 -25.96 -9.87
CA HIS A 471 -5.79 -26.73 -8.79
C HIS A 471 -5.56 -26.01 -7.46
N GLY A 472 -6.13 -26.56 -6.40
CA GLY A 472 -6.08 -25.96 -5.08
C GLY A 472 -6.75 -24.58 -5.03
N ILE A 473 -6.29 -23.72 -4.13
CA ILE A 473 -6.81 -22.36 -3.95
C ILE A 473 -6.66 -21.54 -5.24
N ALA A 474 -5.57 -21.74 -5.99
CA ALA A 474 -5.40 -21.09 -7.27
C ALA A 474 -6.56 -21.39 -8.24
N SER A 475 -7.28 -22.51 -8.12
CA SER A 475 -8.44 -22.86 -8.98
C SER A 475 -9.79 -22.28 -8.53
N TRP A 476 -9.84 -21.65 -7.35
CA TRP A 476 -11.10 -21.16 -6.78
C TRP A 476 -11.66 -19.95 -7.52
N LEU A 477 -10.80 -19.11 -8.11
CA LEU A 477 -11.24 -18.12 -9.08
C LEU A 477 -11.72 -18.84 -10.34
N ALA A 478 -13.01 -18.75 -10.68
CA ALA A 478 -13.57 -19.47 -11.81
C ALA A 478 -13.11 -18.90 -13.15
N GLU A 479 -13.37 -19.64 -14.24
CA GLU A 479 -13.27 -19.10 -15.60
C GLU A 479 -14.22 -17.91 -15.80
N PRO A 480 -13.88 -16.98 -16.72
CA PRO A 480 -14.72 -15.81 -16.94
C PRO A 480 -16.15 -16.19 -17.33
N ALA A 481 -17.13 -15.62 -16.63
CA ALA A 481 -18.54 -15.96 -16.79
C ALA A 481 -19.43 -14.70 -16.69
N PRO A 482 -20.64 -14.73 -17.27
CA PRO A 482 -21.58 -13.62 -17.14
C PRO A 482 -21.88 -13.33 -15.67
N MET A 483 -21.79 -12.05 -15.28
CA MET A 483 -22.07 -11.61 -13.91
C MET A 483 -23.41 -10.86 -13.85
N GLY A 484 -24.51 -11.59 -13.62
CA GLY A 484 -25.85 -11.00 -13.55
C GLY A 484 -26.11 -10.11 -12.33
N ALA A 485 -25.28 -10.23 -11.28
CA ALA A 485 -25.30 -9.36 -10.12
C ALA A 485 -24.98 -7.89 -10.49
N LEU A 486 -24.17 -7.67 -11.54
CA LEU A 486 -23.85 -6.33 -12.02
C LEU A 486 -25.10 -5.58 -12.50
N ASP A 487 -26.10 -6.29 -13.01
CA ASP A 487 -27.36 -5.69 -13.48
C ASP A 487 -28.21 -5.13 -12.33
N MET A 488 -27.90 -5.48 -11.09
CA MET A 488 -28.59 -4.98 -9.90
C MET A 488 -27.86 -3.78 -9.27
N VAL A 489 -26.77 -3.30 -9.89
CA VAL A 489 -25.93 -2.20 -9.42
C VAL A 489 -26.16 -0.97 -10.31
N SER A 490 -26.33 0.20 -9.68
CA SER A 490 -26.55 1.48 -10.38
C SER A 490 -25.36 1.89 -11.24
N PRO A 491 -25.59 2.62 -12.35
CA PRO A 491 -24.51 3.31 -13.07
C PRO A 491 -23.78 4.37 -12.24
N ASP A 492 -24.39 4.84 -11.16
CA ASP A 492 -23.80 5.83 -10.23
C ASP A 492 -23.09 5.19 -9.04
N ALA A 493 -22.90 3.86 -9.07
CA ALA A 493 -22.21 3.14 -8.00
C ALA A 493 -20.82 3.72 -7.78
N LYS A 494 -20.44 3.78 -6.51
CA LYS A 494 -19.22 4.44 -6.05
C LYS A 494 -18.08 3.45 -5.86
N MET A 495 -18.45 2.23 -5.52
CA MET A 495 -17.58 1.09 -5.45
C MET A 495 -18.37 -0.15 -5.85
N LEU A 496 -17.73 -1.07 -6.54
CA LEU A 496 -18.27 -2.36 -6.92
C LEU A 496 -17.12 -3.37 -6.89
N ALA A 497 -17.29 -4.47 -6.19
CA ALA A 497 -16.43 -5.65 -6.27
C ALA A 497 -17.32 -6.82 -6.65
N ALA A 498 -17.03 -7.52 -7.74
CA ALA A 498 -17.74 -8.73 -8.13
C ALA A 498 -16.74 -9.81 -8.54
N PHE A 499 -17.06 -11.06 -8.20
CA PHE A 499 -16.20 -12.20 -8.50
C PHE A 499 -17.05 -13.45 -8.72
N VAL A 500 -16.55 -14.30 -9.62
CA VAL A 500 -17.07 -15.63 -9.88
C VAL A 500 -16.06 -16.63 -9.32
N VAL A 501 -16.52 -17.42 -8.38
CA VAL A 501 -15.77 -18.51 -7.77
C VAL A 501 -16.29 -19.85 -8.26
N LYS A 502 -15.44 -20.86 -8.09
CA LYS A 502 -15.81 -22.26 -8.22
C LYS A 502 -16.96 -22.59 -7.27
N ASP A 503 -17.67 -23.69 -7.55
CA ASP A 503 -18.73 -24.24 -6.70
C ASP A 503 -18.31 -24.24 -5.20
N PRO A 504 -18.99 -23.49 -4.32
CA PRO A 504 -18.62 -23.38 -2.92
C PRO A 504 -18.62 -24.71 -2.15
N ALA A 505 -19.48 -25.66 -2.53
CA ALA A 505 -19.44 -27.00 -1.94
C ALA A 505 -18.15 -27.74 -2.32
N ALA A 506 -17.73 -27.66 -3.59
CA ALA A 506 -16.46 -28.22 -4.04
C ALA A 506 -15.26 -27.52 -3.39
N MET A 507 -15.30 -26.20 -3.16
CA MET A 507 -14.23 -25.50 -2.42
C MET A 507 -14.08 -26.02 -1.00
N LEU A 508 -15.19 -26.31 -0.30
CA LEU A 508 -15.18 -26.90 1.04
C LEU A 508 -14.66 -28.35 1.03
N ASP A 509 -15.07 -29.14 0.03
CA ASP A 509 -14.57 -30.51 -0.16
C ASP A 509 -13.06 -30.53 -0.43
N GLU A 510 -12.58 -29.60 -1.25
CA GLU A 510 -11.16 -29.41 -1.52
C GLU A 510 -10.41 -28.99 -0.25
N LEU A 511 -10.91 -28.01 0.49
CA LEU A 511 -10.33 -27.57 1.76
C LEU A 511 -10.18 -28.75 2.73
N ASN A 512 -11.20 -29.61 2.83
CA ASN A 512 -11.10 -30.81 3.65
C ASN A 512 -10.06 -31.81 3.08
N ALA A 513 -10.09 -32.04 1.77
CA ALA A 513 -9.12 -32.92 1.09
C ALA A 513 -7.67 -32.41 1.19
N MET A 514 -7.44 -31.15 1.56
CA MET A 514 -6.12 -30.53 1.69
C MET A 514 -5.44 -30.79 3.04
N PHE A 515 -6.17 -31.19 4.09
CA PHE A 515 -5.59 -31.53 5.39
C PHE A 515 -4.92 -32.92 5.39
N SER A 516 -3.94 -33.15 6.28
CA SER A 516 -3.41 -34.51 6.52
C SER A 516 -4.48 -35.44 7.11
N ASP A 517 -4.25 -36.76 7.16
CA ASP A 517 -5.25 -37.70 7.70
C ASP A 517 -5.66 -37.37 9.15
N ASP A 518 -4.70 -36.94 9.98
CA ASP A 518 -4.96 -36.57 11.38
C ASP A 518 -5.69 -35.22 11.50
N GLU A 519 -5.26 -34.21 10.71
CA GLU A 519 -5.91 -32.89 10.66
C GLU A 519 -7.31 -32.95 10.05
N ARG A 520 -7.53 -33.78 9.02
CA ARG A 520 -8.86 -34.08 8.48
C ARG A 520 -9.77 -34.65 9.54
N ALA A 521 -9.29 -35.64 10.29
CA ALA A 521 -10.08 -36.24 11.36
C ALA A 521 -10.40 -35.25 12.50
N GLU A 522 -9.58 -34.22 12.69
CA GLU A 522 -9.86 -33.11 13.60
C GLU A 522 -10.86 -32.11 13.00
N PHE A 523 -10.62 -31.64 11.78
CA PHE A 523 -11.50 -30.74 11.04
C PHE A 523 -12.90 -31.35 10.88
N ASP A 524 -13.02 -32.60 10.46
CA ASP A 524 -14.30 -33.32 10.33
C ASP A 524 -15.03 -33.41 11.68
N ARG A 525 -14.30 -33.59 12.79
CA ARG A 525 -14.89 -33.60 14.14
C ARG A 525 -15.38 -32.21 14.56
N GLU A 526 -14.59 -31.17 14.32
CA GLU A 526 -14.97 -29.78 14.63
C GLU A 526 -16.14 -29.32 13.76
N LEU A 527 -16.09 -29.60 12.47
CA LEU A 527 -17.16 -29.33 11.52
C LEU A 527 -18.44 -30.05 11.94
N ALA A 528 -18.38 -31.35 12.24
CA ALA A 528 -19.53 -32.11 12.73
C ALA A 528 -20.09 -31.54 14.05
N ALA A 529 -19.23 -31.07 14.96
CA ALA A 529 -19.67 -30.44 16.20
C ALA A 529 -20.37 -29.10 15.95
N ILE A 530 -19.86 -28.29 15.01
CA ILE A 530 -20.49 -27.03 14.58
C ILE A 530 -21.82 -27.33 13.88
N GLU A 531 -21.87 -28.30 12.97
CA GLU A 531 -23.09 -28.70 12.27
C GLU A 531 -24.15 -29.28 13.23
N GLU A 532 -23.74 -30.06 14.24
CA GLU A 532 -24.63 -30.52 15.31
C GLU A 532 -25.16 -29.35 16.16
N GLU A 533 -24.28 -28.40 16.49
CA GLU A 533 -24.66 -27.19 17.24
C GLU A 533 -25.65 -26.33 16.46
N LEU A 534 -25.38 -26.12 15.17
CA LEU A 534 -26.22 -25.32 14.26
C LEU A 534 -27.51 -26.08 13.87
N GLY A 535 -27.47 -27.41 13.82
CA GLY A 535 -28.55 -28.26 13.33
C GLY A 535 -28.73 -28.23 11.82
N LEU A 536 -27.65 -27.97 11.07
CA LEU A 536 -27.62 -27.90 9.60
C LEU A 536 -26.25 -28.33 9.09
N SER A 537 -26.18 -28.82 7.85
CA SER A 537 -24.90 -29.07 7.19
C SER A 537 -24.38 -27.79 6.52
N LEU A 538 -23.16 -27.37 6.86
CA LEU A 538 -22.52 -26.22 6.23
C LEU A 538 -22.19 -26.50 4.75
N ARG A 539 -21.93 -27.77 4.42
CA ARG A 539 -21.74 -28.19 3.03
C ARG A 539 -23.05 -28.23 2.25
N ASP A 540 -24.01 -29.04 2.71
CA ASP A 540 -25.19 -29.38 1.90
C ASP A 540 -26.32 -28.35 2.02
N ASP A 541 -26.42 -27.66 3.16
CA ASP A 541 -27.55 -26.75 3.44
C ASP A 541 -27.18 -25.27 3.24
N LEU A 542 -25.88 -24.97 3.19
CA LEU A 542 -25.35 -23.63 2.96
C LEU A 542 -24.51 -23.58 1.67
N ALA A 543 -23.31 -24.17 1.65
CA ALA A 543 -22.39 -24.03 0.53
C ALA A 543 -22.99 -24.51 -0.82
N ALA A 544 -23.66 -25.66 -0.84
CA ALA A 544 -24.29 -26.22 -2.04
C ALA A 544 -25.51 -25.43 -2.55
N THR A 545 -26.04 -24.50 -1.74
CA THR A 545 -27.17 -23.66 -2.12
C THR A 545 -26.73 -22.31 -2.69
N ILE A 546 -25.46 -21.94 -2.47
CA ILE A 546 -24.84 -20.71 -2.97
C ILE A 546 -24.23 -21.01 -4.35
N GLY A 547 -24.45 -20.10 -5.30
CA GLY A 547 -23.84 -20.14 -6.62
C GLY A 547 -22.38 -19.69 -6.62
N GLY A 548 -21.83 -19.49 -7.81
CA GLY A 548 -20.45 -19.05 -7.97
C GLY A 548 -20.28 -17.54 -7.93
N GLU A 549 -21.36 -16.78 -8.12
CA GLU A 549 -21.28 -15.33 -8.29
C GLU A 549 -21.59 -14.54 -7.01
N VAL A 550 -20.70 -13.60 -6.67
CA VAL A 550 -20.90 -12.64 -5.58
C VAL A 550 -20.55 -11.24 -6.05
N ALA A 551 -21.35 -10.24 -5.68
CA ALA A 551 -21.03 -8.83 -5.83
C ALA A 551 -21.32 -8.04 -4.56
N PHE A 552 -20.45 -7.10 -4.24
CA PHE A 552 -20.62 -6.08 -3.23
C PHE A 552 -20.53 -4.70 -3.87
N ALA A 553 -21.47 -3.81 -3.58
CA ALA A 553 -21.47 -2.48 -4.14
C ALA A 553 -21.84 -1.42 -3.10
N ILE A 554 -21.27 -0.23 -3.24
CA ILE A 554 -21.71 0.98 -2.54
C ILE A 554 -22.46 1.82 -3.57
N ASP A 555 -23.79 1.81 -3.45
CA ASP A 555 -24.71 2.33 -4.46
C ASP A 555 -25.66 3.37 -3.84
N GLY A 556 -25.07 4.50 -3.49
CA GLY A 556 -25.76 5.63 -2.88
C GLY A 556 -24.90 6.33 -1.83
N PRO A 557 -25.52 7.15 -0.97
CA PRO A 557 -24.79 7.90 0.05
C PRO A 557 -24.09 6.97 1.05
N MET A 558 -22.91 7.39 1.47
CA MET A 558 -22.10 6.72 2.50
C MET A 558 -22.55 7.06 3.93
N LEU A 559 -23.30 8.15 4.10
CA LEU A 559 -23.68 8.69 5.40
C LEU A 559 -25.19 8.99 5.46
N PRO A 560 -25.82 8.87 6.64
CA PRO A 560 -25.25 8.40 7.91
C PRO A 560 -25.02 6.88 7.96
N SER A 561 -25.72 6.11 7.12
CA SER A 561 -25.48 4.69 6.90
C SER A 561 -25.08 4.46 5.44
N PRO A 562 -24.03 3.66 5.17
CA PRO A 562 -23.57 3.43 3.82
C PRO A 562 -24.60 2.62 3.03
N SER A 563 -24.90 3.05 1.80
CA SER A 563 -25.84 2.36 0.90
C SER A 563 -25.21 1.13 0.25
N TRP A 564 -24.78 0.18 1.07
CA TRP A 564 -24.17 -1.06 0.60
C TRP A 564 -25.23 -2.02 0.04
N LYS A 565 -24.80 -2.85 -0.92
CA LYS A 565 -25.54 -3.99 -1.43
C LYS A 565 -24.62 -5.19 -1.50
N LEU A 566 -25.08 -6.31 -0.96
CA LEU A 566 -24.48 -7.62 -1.15
C LEU A 566 -25.43 -8.43 -2.03
N ILE A 567 -24.92 -8.95 -3.13
CA ILE A 567 -25.67 -9.74 -4.10
C ILE A 567 -24.94 -11.07 -4.23
N VAL A 568 -25.64 -12.17 -3.95
CA VAL A 568 -25.08 -13.52 -3.95
C VAL A 568 -25.97 -14.38 -4.80
N GLU A 569 -25.42 -15.12 -5.75
CA GLU A 569 -26.15 -16.13 -6.50
C GLU A 569 -26.57 -17.26 -5.56
N ILE A 570 -27.84 -17.69 -5.65
CA ILE A 570 -28.44 -18.71 -4.79
C ILE A 570 -29.27 -19.66 -5.68
N TYR A 571 -28.84 -20.92 -5.74
CA TYR A 571 -29.51 -21.97 -6.50
C TYR A 571 -30.77 -22.51 -5.81
N ASP A 572 -30.76 -22.58 -4.48
CA ASP A 572 -31.94 -22.99 -3.68
C ASP A 572 -32.28 -21.93 -2.61
N PRO A 573 -33.04 -20.89 -2.98
CA PRO A 573 -33.46 -19.84 -2.05
C PRO A 573 -34.22 -20.35 -0.84
N ALA A 574 -35.02 -21.41 -1.00
CA ALA A 574 -35.83 -21.95 0.08
C ALA A 574 -34.95 -22.67 1.12
N ARG A 575 -33.96 -23.45 0.67
CA ARG A 575 -33.01 -24.12 1.55
C ARG A 575 -32.08 -23.13 2.23
N PHE A 576 -31.56 -22.15 1.51
CA PHE A 576 -30.72 -21.10 2.08
C PHE A 576 -31.46 -20.28 3.14
N GLN A 577 -32.71 -19.89 2.87
CA GLN A 577 -33.56 -19.20 3.85
C GLN A 577 -33.77 -20.03 5.11
N TRP A 578 -34.06 -21.33 4.96
CA TRP A 578 -34.20 -22.23 6.09
C TRP A 578 -32.90 -22.30 6.92
N ALA A 579 -31.73 -22.31 6.28
CA ALA A 579 -30.45 -22.30 6.98
C ALA A 579 -30.24 -21.01 7.80
N ILE A 580 -30.61 -19.84 7.27
CA ILE A 580 -30.61 -18.57 8.02
C ILE A 580 -31.51 -18.67 9.25
N GLU A 581 -32.74 -19.18 9.08
CA GLU A 581 -33.69 -19.33 10.19
C GLU A 581 -33.16 -20.27 11.28
N GLN A 582 -32.53 -21.38 10.91
CA GLN A 582 -31.88 -22.27 11.88
C GLN A 582 -30.74 -21.56 12.62
N ALA A 583 -29.88 -20.84 11.90
CA ALA A 583 -28.79 -20.10 12.53
C ALA A 583 -29.31 -19.06 13.55
N ILE A 584 -30.40 -18.36 13.25
CA ILE A 584 -31.04 -17.41 14.17
C ILE A 584 -31.62 -18.11 15.39
N VAL A 585 -32.32 -19.24 15.21
CA VAL A 585 -32.83 -20.05 16.34
C VAL A 585 -31.69 -20.43 17.30
N ARG A 586 -30.53 -20.84 16.76
CA ARG A 586 -29.36 -21.22 17.55
C ARG A 586 -28.68 -20.03 18.22
N ALA A 587 -28.57 -18.91 17.51
CA ALA A 587 -28.06 -17.66 18.09
C ALA A 587 -28.92 -17.22 19.28
N ASN A 588 -30.26 -17.29 19.16
CA ASN A 588 -31.19 -16.91 20.23
C ASN A 588 -31.07 -17.83 21.46
N LEU A 589 -30.82 -19.12 21.29
CA LEU A 589 -30.55 -20.02 22.41
C LEU A 589 -29.28 -19.59 23.19
N LYS A 590 -28.24 -19.11 22.51
CA LYS A 590 -27.01 -18.58 23.14
C LYS A 590 -27.26 -17.21 23.79
N LEU A 591 -27.98 -16.31 23.12
CA LEU A 591 -28.32 -14.98 23.66
C LEU A 591 -29.17 -15.09 24.93
N ALA A 592 -30.13 -16.02 24.95
CA ALA A 592 -30.94 -16.31 26.13
C ALA A 592 -30.10 -16.81 27.32
N GLN A 593 -29.02 -17.57 27.08
CA GLN A 593 -28.08 -18.00 28.13
C GLN A 593 -27.23 -16.83 28.67
N LEU A 594 -26.92 -15.85 27.83
CA LEU A 594 -26.17 -14.64 28.19
C LEU A 594 -27.05 -13.53 28.78
N GLY A 595 -28.38 -13.67 28.72
CA GLY A 595 -29.33 -12.65 29.16
C GLY A 595 -29.42 -11.44 28.23
N GLU A 596 -29.05 -11.61 26.96
CA GLU A 596 -29.14 -10.60 25.91
C GLU A 596 -30.48 -10.71 25.16
N GLU A 597 -30.86 -9.65 24.42
CA GLU A 597 -32.09 -9.64 23.61
C GLU A 597 -32.03 -10.63 22.44
N GLU A 598 -33.13 -11.33 22.18
CA GLU A 598 -33.26 -12.25 21.04
C GLU A 598 -33.35 -11.49 19.72
N ILE A 599 -32.82 -12.10 18.67
CA ILE A 599 -32.90 -11.64 17.29
C ILE A 599 -34.22 -12.14 16.69
N GLU A 600 -35.11 -11.22 16.33
CA GLU A 600 -36.36 -11.54 15.65
C GLU A 600 -36.23 -11.27 14.14
N LEU A 601 -36.34 -12.32 13.32
CA LEU A 601 -36.41 -12.17 11.87
C LEU A 601 -37.82 -11.74 11.47
N GLN A 602 -37.95 -10.55 10.93
CA GLN A 602 -39.23 -10.06 10.44
C GLN A 602 -39.39 -10.42 8.96
N GLN A 603 -40.62 -10.72 8.55
CA GLN A 603 -40.97 -11.06 7.19
C GLN A 603 -42.15 -10.23 6.71
N GLU A 604 -42.06 -9.71 5.49
CA GLU A 604 -43.13 -9.00 4.81
C GLU A 604 -43.30 -9.53 3.39
N VAL A 605 -44.55 -9.72 2.93
CA VAL A 605 -44.84 -10.16 1.56
C VAL A 605 -45.52 -9.02 0.81
N VAL A 606 -44.87 -8.51 -0.23
CA VAL A 606 -45.37 -7.40 -1.05
C VAL A 606 -45.23 -7.75 -2.53
N GLY A 607 -46.33 -7.64 -3.29
CA GLY A 607 -46.31 -7.90 -4.74
C GLY A 607 -45.91 -9.34 -5.11
N GLY A 608 -46.12 -10.30 -4.20
CA GLY A 608 -45.71 -11.71 -4.39
C GLY A 608 -44.23 -11.98 -4.09
N ARG A 609 -43.46 -10.97 -3.68
CA ARG A 609 -42.07 -11.12 -3.23
C ARG A 609 -42.01 -11.03 -1.70
N THR A 610 -41.18 -11.87 -1.11
CA THR A 610 -40.92 -11.88 0.33
C THR A 610 -39.68 -11.05 0.64
N PHE A 611 -39.79 -10.19 1.64
CA PHE A 611 -38.72 -9.37 2.18
C PHE A 611 -38.50 -9.77 3.62
N TYR A 612 -37.24 -9.82 4.00
CA TYR A 612 -36.81 -10.19 5.33
C TYR A 612 -36.04 -9.04 5.95
N THR A 613 -36.29 -8.78 7.22
CA THR A 613 -35.58 -7.75 7.99
C THR A 613 -34.96 -8.41 9.21
N LEU A 614 -33.64 -8.31 9.29
CA LEU A 614 -32.83 -8.75 10.41
C LEU A 614 -32.34 -7.52 11.19
N PRO A 615 -32.82 -7.28 12.41
CA PRO A 615 -32.33 -6.18 13.24
C PRO A 615 -30.89 -6.47 13.70
N ALA A 616 -29.98 -5.52 13.56
CA ALA A 616 -28.64 -5.56 14.16
C ALA A 616 -28.42 -4.33 15.05
N ARG A 617 -27.51 -4.43 16.05
CA ARG A 617 -27.31 -3.39 17.08
C ARG A 617 -26.97 -1.99 16.53
N LEU A 618 -26.45 -1.89 15.30
CA LEU A 618 -26.02 -0.63 14.67
C LEU A 618 -26.77 -0.31 13.37
N THR A 619 -27.41 -1.29 12.73
CA THR A 619 -28.06 -1.15 11.41
C THR A 619 -29.19 -2.20 11.26
N GLU A 620 -30.13 -2.02 10.34
CA GLU A 620 -31.03 -3.11 9.92
C GLU A 620 -30.51 -3.74 8.63
N ILE A 621 -30.54 -5.06 8.52
CA ILE A 621 -30.24 -5.76 7.26
C ILE A 621 -31.57 -6.20 6.64
N HIS A 622 -31.84 -5.68 5.46
CA HIS A 622 -32.99 -6.06 4.64
C HIS A 622 -32.50 -6.96 3.52
N TYR A 623 -33.17 -8.07 3.26
CA TYR A 623 -32.84 -8.91 2.10
C TYR A 623 -34.06 -9.54 1.43
N THR A 624 -33.87 -9.96 0.19
CA THR A 624 -34.88 -10.66 -0.62
C THR A 624 -34.21 -11.59 -1.62
N PHE A 625 -34.99 -12.54 -2.13
CA PHE A 625 -34.57 -13.39 -3.25
C PHE A 625 -35.23 -12.91 -4.53
N VAL A 626 -34.44 -12.70 -5.57
CA VAL A 626 -34.89 -12.24 -6.89
C VAL A 626 -34.06 -12.89 -7.99
N GLU A 627 -34.72 -13.60 -8.91
CA GLU A 627 -34.11 -14.19 -10.11
C GLU A 627 -32.85 -15.03 -9.86
N GLY A 628 -32.82 -15.81 -8.78
CA GLY A 628 -31.67 -16.64 -8.43
C GLY A 628 -30.59 -15.91 -7.64
N TYR A 629 -30.84 -14.70 -7.14
CA TYR A 629 -29.94 -13.97 -6.26
C TYR A 629 -30.58 -13.65 -4.92
N LEU A 630 -29.80 -13.74 -3.85
CA LEU A 630 -30.06 -13.00 -2.62
C LEU A 630 -29.49 -11.60 -2.78
N VAL A 631 -30.33 -10.59 -2.55
CA VAL A 631 -29.92 -9.19 -2.49
C VAL A 631 -30.14 -8.70 -1.08
N ALA A 632 -29.08 -8.27 -0.40
CA ALA A 632 -29.10 -7.71 0.94
C ALA A 632 -28.61 -6.26 0.92
N ALA A 633 -29.24 -5.41 1.74
CA ALA A 633 -28.95 -3.98 1.84
C ALA A 633 -29.42 -3.43 3.19
N PRO A 634 -29.00 -2.22 3.62
CA PRO A 634 -29.40 -1.67 4.91
C PRO A 634 -30.81 -1.09 4.93
N SER A 635 -31.53 -1.10 3.80
CA SER A 635 -32.92 -0.65 3.74
C SER A 635 -33.71 -1.32 2.62
N ARG A 636 -35.01 -1.50 2.88
CA ARG A 636 -35.99 -1.97 1.89
C ARG A 636 -35.95 -1.19 0.56
N GLY A 637 -35.77 0.14 0.64
CA GLY A 637 -35.75 1.01 -0.53
C GLY A 637 -34.56 0.77 -1.46
N LEU A 638 -33.42 0.32 -0.93
CA LEU A 638 -32.26 -0.07 -1.75
C LEU A 638 -32.51 -1.38 -2.50
N LEU A 639 -33.21 -2.34 -1.88
CA LEU A 639 -33.62 -3.57 -2.55
C LEU A 639 -34.57 -3.28 -3.72
N ASP A 640 -35.59 -2.45 -3.50
CA ASP A 640 -36.52 -2.05 -4.57
C ASP A 640 -35.82 -1.29 -5.70
N ARG A 641 -34.74 -0.56 -5.40
CA ARG A 641 -33.95 0.12 -6.40
C ARG A 641 -33.12 -0.86 -7.22
N ALA A 642 -32.44 -1.81 -6.57
CA ALA A 642 -31.66 -2.86 -7.23
C ALA A 642 -32.50 -3.66 -8.24
N ILE A 643 -33.72 -4.04 -7.83
CA ILE A 643 -34.66 -4.77 -8.68
C ILE A 643 -35.08 -3.93 -9.90
N ARG A 644 -35.38 -2.64 -9.68
CA ARG A 644 -35.75 -1.73 -10.78
C ARG A 644 -34.61 -1.46 -11.76
N TYR A 645 -33.37 -1.35 -11.29
CA TYR A 645 -32.22 -1.16 -12.19
C TYR A 645 -32.12 -2.31 -13.18
N ARG A 646 -32.20 -3.54 -12.69
CA ARG A 646 -32.23 -4.74 -13.52
C ARG A 646 -33.42 -4.77 -14.49
N GLU A 647 -34.63 -4.50 -14.00
CA GLU A 647 -35.84 -4.47 -14.85
C GLU A 647 -35.80 -3.38 -15.94
N SER A 648 -35.11 -2.27 -15.69
CA SER A 648 -35.01 -1.14 -16.61
C SER A 648 -33.81 -1.18 -17.55
N GLY A 649 -32.80 -2.00 -17.26
CA GLY A 649 -31.51 -1.97 -17.96
C GLY A 649 -30.67 -0.71 -17.67
N TYR A 650 -30.98 0.02 -16.60
CA TYR A 650 -30.18 1.17 -16.17
C TYR A 650 -29.19 0.72 -15.10
N THR A 651 -28.07 0.13 -15.52
CA THR A 651 -27.12 -0.60 -14.66
C THR A 651 -25.68 -0.09 -14.82
N ILE A 652 -24.76 -0.53 -13.95
CA ILE A 652 -23.34 -0.18 -14.03
C ILE A 652 -22.68 -0.63 -15.32
N VAL A 653 -23.10 -1.76 -15.88
CA VAL A 653 -22.57 -2.31 -17.13
C VAL A 653 -22.91 -1.41 -18.32
N ASP A 654 -23.97 -0.62 -18.19
CA ASP A 654 -24.38 0.37 -19.18
C ASP A 654 -23.76 1.76 -18.97
N SER A 655 -23.05 1.98 -17.86
CA SER A 655 -22.42 3.26 -17.52
C SER A 655 -21.31 3.62 -18.53
N PRO A 656 -21.33 4.83 -19.13
CA PRO A 656 -20.24 5.29 -19.99
C PRO A 656 -18.87 5.31 -19.29
N ARG A 657 -18.84 5.64 -17.99
CA ARG A 657 -17.61 5.67 -17.18
C ARG A 657 -17.02 4.28 -17.00
N PHE A 658 -17.85 3.31 -16.64
CA PHE A 658 -17.44 1.92 -16.51
C PHE A 658 -16.94 1.37 -17.86
N ARG A 659 -17.68 1.64 -18.95
CA ARG A 659 -17.33 1.21 -20.31
C ARG A 659 -16.02 1.81 -20.83
N ALA A 660 -15.69 3.04 -20.43
CA ALA A 660 -14.43 3.70 -20.82
C ALA A 660 -13.19 3.00 -20.23
N LEU A 661 -13.34 2.30 -19.10
CA LEU A 661 -12.26 1.57 -18.45
C LEU A 661 -12.15 0.11 -18.88
N LEU A 662 -13.13 -0.42 -19.64
CA LEU A 662 -13.09 -1.80 -20.08
C LEU A 662 -11.91 -2.03 -21.03
N PRO A 663 -11.18 -3.14 -20.88
CA PRO A 663 -10.07 -3.45 -21.76
C PRO A 663 -10.54 -3.72 -23.20
N ALA A 664 -9.70 -3.36 -24.16
CA ALA A 664 -9.88 -3.71 -25.56
C ALA A 664 -9.33 -5.12 -25.84
N ASP A 665 -9.89 -6.13 -25.19
CA ASP A 665 -9.45 -7.52 -25.33
C ASP A 665 -10.56 -8.44 -25.89
N PRO A 666 -10.26 -9.68 -26.33
CA PRO A 666 -11.24 -10.56 -26.97
C PRO A 666 -12.16 -11.27 -25.97
N ARG A 667 -12.05 -11.03 -24.66
CA ARG A 667 -12.82 -11.75 -23.63
C ARG A 667 -14.15 -11.06 -23.39
N GLU A 668 -15.23 -11.84 -23.47
CA GLU A 668 -16.59 -11.31 -23.30
C GLU A 668 -16.96 -11.05 -21.83
N ASN A 669 -16.30 -11.74 -20.89
CA ASN A 669 -16.63 -11.72 -19.47
C ASN A 669 -15.37 -11.64 -18.61
N PHE A 670 -15.55 -11.39 -17.32
CA PHE A 670 -14.50 -11.39 -16.30
C PHE A 670 -14.70 -12.53 -15.31
N SER A 671 -13.64 -12.89 -14.59
CA SER A 671 -13.72 -13.72 -13.38
C SER A 671 -13.82 -12.88 -12.12
N ALA A 672 -13.22 -11.68 -12.12
CA ALA A 672 -13.41 -10.69 -11.06
C ALA A 672 -13.31 -9.27 -11.63
N VAL A 673 -14.04 -8.34 -11.02
CA VAL A 673 -13.98 -6.90 -11.30
C VAL A 673 -14.06 -6.12 -9.99
N LEU A 674 -13.28 -5.05 -9.90
CA LEU A 674 -13.29 -4.07 -8.82
C LEU A 674 -13.28 -2.68 -9.47
N TYR A 675 -14.40 -1.98 -9.38
CA TYR A 675 -14.58 -0.63 -9.86
C TYR A 675 -14.64 0.35 -8.69
N GLN A 676 -13.94 1.48 -8.81
CA GLN A 676 -13.92 2.53 -7.80
C GLN A 676 -14.03 3.92 -8.45
N ASP A 677 -14.98 4.72 -7.97
CA ASP A 677 -15.15 6.13 -8.35
C ASP A 677 -14.92 6.99 -7.10
N LEU A 678 -13.64 7.18 -6.78
CA LEU A 678 -13.19 7.92 -5.59
C LEU A 678 -13.64 9.39 -5.66
N ALA A 679 -13.67 9.97 -6.86
CA ALA A 679 -14.15 11.32 -7.11
C ALA A 679 -15.58 11.51 -6.59
N SER A 680 -16.47 10.61 -7.01
CA SER A 680 -17.89 10.68 -6.65
C SER A 680 -18.16 10.23 -5.22
N LEU A 681 -17.32 9.35 -4.63
CA LEU A 681 -17.38 9.02 -3.20
C LEU A 681 -17.17 10.29 -2.35
N LEU A 682 -16.19 11.09 -2.75
CA LEU A 682 -15.84 12.29 -2.03
C LEU A 682 -16.89 13.39 -2.24
N GLN A 683 -17.43 13.58 -3.44
CA GLN A 683 -18.52 14.55 -3.72
C GLN A 683 -19.73 14.42 -2.76
N GLY A 684 -20.18 13.19 -2.47
CA GLY A 684 -21.29 12.96 -1.53
C GLY A 684 -20.98 13.37 -0.08
N VAL A 685 -19.70 13.42 0.29
CA VAL A 685 -19.23 13.97 1.58
C VAL A 685 -19.29 15.50 1.53
N VAL A 686 -18.92 16.13 0.41
CA VAL A 686 -18.97 17.59 0.19
C VAL A 686 -20.39 18.14 0.30
N GLU A 687 -21.35 17.56 -0.43
CA GLU A 687 -22.74 18.05 -0.47
C GLU A 687 -23.41 18.06 0.92
N ARG A 688 -23.03 17.11 1.79
CA ARG A 688 -23.61 16.94 3.12
C ARG A 688 -22.98 17.85 4.17
N PHE A 689 -21.69 18.13 4.05
CA PHE A 689 -20.94 18.94 5.01
C PHE A 689 -20.67 20.38 4.54
N GLY A 690 -21.05 20.72 3.30
CA GLY A 690 -20.98 22.05 2.67
C GLY A 690 -19.88 22.16 1.61
N GLU A 691 -20.18 22.80 0.46
CA GLU A 691 -19.20 23.11 -0.61
C GLU A 691 -18.02 23.97 -0.12
N ASP A 692 -18.23 24.74 0.95
CA ASP A 692 -17.24 25.61 1.59
C ASP A 692 -16.14 24.86 2.36
N ARG A 693 -16.18 23.51 2.40
CA ARG A 693 -15.20 22.69 3.14
C ARG A 693 -14.13 22.05 2.25
N LEU A 694 -14.39 21.89 0.95
CA LEU A 694 -13.34 21.49 0.01
C LEU A 694 -12.63 22.72 -0.54
N THR A 695 -11.30 22.70 -0.56
CA THR A 695 -10.50 23.70 -1.28
C THR A 695 -10.65 23.51 -2.79
N GLU A 696 -10.40 24.55 -3.59
CA GLU A 696 -10.44 24.45 -5.06
C GLU A 696 -9.44 23.40 -5.58
N GLU A 697 -8.28 23.24 -4.96
CA GLU A 697 -7.29 22.17 -5.26
C GLU A 697 -7.81 20.75 -4.97
N GLN A 698 -8.62 20.56 -3.94
CA GLN A 698 -9.26 19.26 -3.68
C GLN A 698 -10.38 19.02 -4.68
N LYS A 699 -11.14 20.05 -5.07
CA LYS A 699 -12.12 19.92 -6.15
C LYS A 699 -11.44 19.57 -7.48
N GLU A 700 -10.22 20.04 -7.70
CA GLU A 700 -9.42 19.77 -8.90
C GLU A 700 -8.73 18.38 -8.84
N ALA A 701 -8.10 17.99 -7.74
CA ALA A 701 -7.49 16.66 -7.58
C ALA A 701 -8.53 15.52 -7.50
N ILE A 702 -9.71 15.78 -6.90
CA ILE A 702 -10.86 14.86 -6.88
C ILE A 702 -11.54 14.88 -8.25
N GLY A 703 -11.59 16.04 -8.92
CA GLY A 703 -12.07 16.15 -10.30
C GLY A 703 -11.19 15.41 -11.31
N ASN A 704 -9.89 15.32 -11.04
CA ASN A 704 -8.87 14.68 -11.88
C ASN A 704 -8.56 13.23 -11.48
N ALA A 705 -9.09 12.73 -10.36
CA ALA A 705 -9.01 11.31 -9.98
C ALA A 705 -10.09 10.54 -10.74
N GLY A 706 -9.76 10.09 -11.95
CA GLY A 706 -10.64 9.28 -12.77
C GLY A 706 -11.02 7.96 -12.09
N PRO A 707 -12.12 7.33 -12.51
CA PRO A 707 -12.50 6.03 -11.99
C PRO A 707 -11.43 4.98 -12.33
N THR A 708 -11.31 3.96 -11.49
CA THR A 708 -10.38 2.84 -11.69
C THR A 708 -11.14 1.53 -11.82
N LEU A 709 -10.63 0.64 -12.68
CA LEU A 709 -11.13 -0.71 -12.84
C LEU A 709 -9.97 -1.69 -12.72
N VAL A 710 -10.00 -2.54 -11.70
CA VAL A 710 -9.15 -3.72 -11.59
C VAL A 710 -9.98 -4.92 -11.99
N TYR A 711 -9.45 -5.82 -12.80
CA TYR A 711 -10.17 -6.99 -13.26
C TYR A 711 -9.26 -8.21 -13.35
N ALA A 712 -9.86 -9.39 -13.32
CA ALA A 712 -9.14 -10.65 -13.43
C ALA A 712 -9.83 -11.67 -14.34
N TYR A 713 -9.02 -12.49 -14.98
CA TYR A 713 -9.43 -13.68 -15.73
C TYR A 713 -8.76 -14.92 -15.13
N GLY A 714 -9.56 -15.82 -14.56
CA GLY A 714 -9.13 -17.11 -14.04
C GLY A 714 -9.26 -18.18 -15.11
N GLU A 715 -8.45 -18.13 -16.15
CA GLU A 715 -8.44 -19.18 -17.19
C GLU A 715 -7.94 -20.52 -16.62
N SER A 716 -8.15 -21.63 -17.33
CA SER A 716 -7.74 -22.94 -16.81
C SER A 716 -6.24 -23.04 -16.48
N ASP A 717 -5.35 -22.38 -17.24
CA ASP A 717 -3.89 -22.49 -17.12
C ASP A 717 -3.21 -21.20 -16.64
N ARG A 718 -3.96 -20.13 -16.35
CA ARG A 718 -3.42 -18.83 -15.94
C ARG A 718 -4.43 -17.97 -15.19
N ILE A 719 -3.91 -17.11 -14.32
CA ILE A 719 -4.63 -15.98 -13.75
C ILE A 719 -4.02 -14.72 -14.34
N ILE A 720 -4.86 -13.91 -14.98
CA ILE A 720 -4.48 -12.59 -15.47
C ILE A 720 -5.17 -11.59 -14.55
N VAL A 721 -4.41 -10.67 -13.95
CA VAL A 721 -4.92 -9.52 -13.21
C VAL A 721 -4.45 -8.28 -13.94
N ALA A 722 -5.35 -7.37 -14.23
CA ALA A 722 -4.99 -6.11 -14.84
C ALA A 722 -5.76 -4.95 -14.21
N ALA A 723 -5.22 -3.75 -14.35
CA ALA A 723 -5.90 -2.53 -13.96
C ALA A 723 -5.80 -1.49 -15.07
N THR A 724 -6.91 -0.78 -15.25
CA THR A 724 -7.03 0.40 -16.09
C THR A 724 -7.41 1.58 -15.20
N SER A 725 -6.69 2.67 -15.38
CA SER A 725 -7.04 3.96 -14.77
C SER A 725 -7.02 5.06 -15.79
N ASP A 726 -7.97 5.97 -15.59
CA ASP A 726 -7.96 7.31 -16.14
C ASP A 726 -7.02 8.17 -15.26
N GLY A 727 -5.70 8.02 -15.45
CA GLY A 727 -4.62 8.68 -14.69
C GLY A 727 -3.50 7.76 -14.15
N ASP A 728 -2.36 8.35 -13.73
CA ASP A 728 -1.09 7.63 -13.46
C ASP A 728 -0.93 7.07 -12.02
N LEU A 729 -2.02 7.02 -11.24
CA LEU A 729 -1.99 6.74 -9.79
C LEU A 729 -1.90 5.24 -9.41
N ILE A 730 -1.60 4.34 -10.36
CA ILE A 730 -1.64 2.88 -10.10
C ILE A 730 -0.27 2.22 -9.98
N GLY A 731 0.84 2.89 -10.32
CA GLY A 731 2.19 2.29 -10.27
C GLY A 731 2.56 1.65 -8.93
N GLY A 732 2.06 2.19 -7.81
CA GLY A 732 2.26 1.61 -6.46
C GLY A 732 1.14 0.69 -5.96
N SER A 733 -0.07 0.75 -6.53
CA SER A 733 -1.24 0.07 -5.95
C SER A 733 -1.47 -1.34 -6.48
N LEU A 734 -1.11 -1.67 -7.72
CA LEU A 734 -1.26 -3.05 -8.22
C LEU A 734 -0.28 -4.02 -7.55
N LEU A 735 0.96 -3.58 -7.36
CA LEU A 735 2.01 -4.32 -6.64
C LEU A 735 1.64 -4.50 -5.15
N GLY A 736 1.11 -3.46 -4.52
CA GLY A 736 0.54 -3.53 -3.18
C GLY A 736 -0.69 -4.45 -3.07
N LEU A 737 -1.55 -4.51 -4.09
CA LEU A 737 -2.74 -5.38 -4.14
C LEU A 737 -2.40 -6.85 -4.38
N LEU A 738 -1.32 -7.14 -5.10
CA LEU A 738 -0.80 -8.51 -5.31
C LEU A 738 0.08 -9.01 -4.15
N GLY A 739 0.26 -8.20 -3.09
CA GLY A 739 1.18 -8.52 -1.99
C GLY A 739 2.66 -8.52 -2.41
N LEU A 740 2.96 -8.11 -3.63
CA LEU A 740 4.30 -7.95 -4.19
C LEU A 740 4.71 -6.49 -4.00
N GLN A 741 4.89 -6.06 -2.75
CA GLN A 741 5.76 -4.90 -2.53
C GLN A 741 7.12 -5.30 -3.12
N LEU A 742 7.54 -4.62 -4.19
CA LEU A 742 8.98 -4.56 -4.47
C LEU A 742 9.59 -4.08 -3.15
N PRO A 743 10.54 -4.83 -2.56
CA PRO A 743 11.14 -4.41 -1.31
C PRO A 743 11.62 -2.98 -1.49
N GLY A 744 11.11 -2.09 -0.63
CA GLY A 744 11.47 -0.68 -0.59
C GLY A 744 12.92 -0.44 -0.20
N ASP A 745 13.73 -1.50 -0.16
CA ASP A 745 15.15 -1.47 0.00
C ASP A 745 15.80 -2.20 -1.19
N LEU A 746 15.95 -1.47 -2.30
CA LEU A 746 17.05 -1.75 -3.23
C LEU A 746 18.39 -1.76 -2.48
N ASP A 747 18.49 -1.03 -1.35
CA ASP A 747 19.62 -1.06 -0.43
C ASP A 747 19.77 -2.37 0.34
N GLU A 748 18.71 -3.13 0.64
CA GLU A 748 18.74 -4.40 1.41
C GLU A 748 19.00 -5.58 0.47
N VAL A 749 18.50 -5.53 -0.76
CA VAL A 749 18.94 -6.44 -1.83
C VAL A 749 20.39 -6.16 -2.20
N LEU A 750 20.83 -4.89 -2.26
CA LEU A 750 22.24 -4.56 -2.39
C LEU A 750 23.04 -4.99 -1.14
N HIS A 751 22.50 -4.88 0.07
CA HIS A 751 23.17 -5.28 1.31
C HIS A 751 23.33 -6.81 1.45
N GLU A 752 22.32 -7.59 1.06
CA GLU A 752 22.38 -9.05 0.99
C GLU A 752 23.29 -9.50 -0.15
N VAL A 753 23.31 -8.78 -1.29
CA VAL A 753 24.22 -9.04 -2.41
C VAL A 753 25.68 -8.63 -2.09
N THR A 754 25.91 -7.67 -1.19
CA THR A 754 27.25 -7.27 -0.74
C THR A 754 27.76 -8.02 0.50
N GLY A 755 27.04 -9.01 1.01
CA GLY A 755 27.55 -9.92 2.04
C GLY A 755 28.05 -9.22 3.33
N GLY A 756 27.16 -8.54 4.05
CA GLY A 756 27.47 -8.02 5.39
C GLY A 756 27.16 -9.04 6.49
N SER A 757 28.20 -9.51 7.19
CA SER A 757 28.08 -10.28 8.45
C SER A 757 27.71 -9.42 9.66
#